data_AF-A0A094FSW7-F1
#
_entry.id   AF-A0A094FSW7-F1
#
_cell.length_a   1.000
_cell.length_b   1.000
_cell.length_c   1.000
_cell.angle_alpha   90.00
_cell.angle_beta   90.00
_cell.angle_gamma   90.00
#
_symmetry.space_group_name_H-M   'P 1'
#
loop_
_entity.id
_entity.type
_entity.pdbx_description
1 polymer ?
#
loop_
_entity_poly.entity_id
_entity_poly.type
_entity_poly.pdbx_seq_one_letter_code
_entity_poly.pdbx_strand_id
1 'polypeptide(L)'
;MTEASTPQRAEKSSYHHFIPQFILKNFGYKYRPLTKVEMRQKAKQGIYPGNILGKGICLTGPDAALVDTKISRTFGVQDLYADAANSTDKEHIEKLLSGLERSASKIIALVRSRHDDGEKLIVLDRAEKDVLRKFLFIMKYRRPNVRDKYACSIEDFDGAEKDELQKYMRQKGFQRPLDVWLNNIKAMLEIKIDAGCKWEKVLMQKAYPPDAAEFIVHTRLFYLSFCSPSDENDEFLMTENSYGIHEGPRSTMVDPNSGRVVATFHTEYHTFAHITPNLTMVLRSFLLHSPVDVSGEDIGKSLEMLREFNISKHDFPERATSFLKDLPVAKARNSYTRMVNGRVVPYQEGSVLGPNDKFFFRIFRISTDHVDKINMILLDEAWPTSLILFKTERSARSALEHYLTLDPLSTSHGLKLIFPTETLREAYFRNLEGAVRLLNGNVSAAYRFDDGTLEGVLTRDEDQLFDLVSQNDEVLQAYYKISNKEALDRDDFKQSREMLKQRIKTDARTKGRDEEFRGKARKDLIHQYWERPPQQLWIYLKRQRYLMHGGTILGLRSDVHDYPLPAGLLPGPEDVIARMSEIFHASHLSRMMYFATMNHIKFSDPEFGVFKELNLDDEGARRLKEERGVVFGPQGSICDCGILPIEIMAKKTQASFHEAGMTTLDTRPLDPGLKSVLDGVLDSKKRFEMATRVTSKALWMDVLKDDIFNVLFNIIFPVFLFTPRKEIMKHNWAA
;
A
#
# COMPACT_ATOMS: atom_id res chain seq x y z
N MET A 1 54.64 17.37 28.32
CA MET A 1 53.92 16.09 28.15
C MET A 1 52.61 16.41 27.48
N THR A 2 52.57 16.22 26.17
CA THR A 2 51.38 16.39 25.32
C THR A 2 51.15 15.01 24.71
N GLU A 3 50.16 14.29 25.23
CA GLU A 3 49.76 13.00 24.69
C GLU A 3 49.13 13.22 23.32
N ALA A 4 49.80 12.69 22.30
CA ALA A 4 49.29 12.62 20.95
C ALA A 4 48.10 11.65 20.93
N SER A 5 46.92 12.16 20.59
CA SER A 5 45.74 11.37 20.28
C SER A 5 46.06 10.44 19.11
N THR A 6 45.97 9.13 19.38
CA THR A 6 46.11 8.08 18.38
C THR A 6 44.97 8.24 17.35
N PRO A 7 45.23 8.17 16.03
CA PRO A 7 44.17 8.24 15.05
C PRO A 7 43.23 7.04 15.23
N GLN A 8 41.94 7.31 15.46
CA GLN A 8 40.89 6.29 15.34
C GLN A 8 41.01 5.63 13.97
N ARG A 9 41.23 4.32 13.98
CA ARG A 9 41.33 3.48 12.78
C ARG A 9 40.03 3.62 11.99
N ALA A 10 40.09 4.25 10.82
CA ALA A 10 38.93 4.41 9.93
C ALA A 10 38.23 3.05 9.73
N GLU A 11 36.93 3.00 10.04
CA GLU A 11 36.12 1.80 9.94
C GLU A 11 36.12 1.26 8.50
N LYS A 12 36.31 -0.06 8.34
CA LYS A 12 36.43 -0.68 7.02
C LYS A 12 35.04 -0.91 6.43
N SER A 13 34.61 -0.03 5.52
CA SER A 13 33.38 -0.20 4.73
C SER A 13 33.38 -1.54 3.98
N SER A 14 32.25 -2.25 4.02
CA SER A 14 32.06 -3.57 3.42
C SER A 14 31.05 -3.52 2.27
N TYR A 15 31.38 -4.18 1.15
CA TYR A 15 30.53 -4.21 -0.04
C TYR A 15 29.68 -5.49 -0.06
N HIS A 16 28.37 -5.33 0.13
CA HIS A 16 27.42 -6.42 0.30
C HIS A 16 26.64 -6.66 -0.99
N HIS A 17 26.60 -7.90 -1.44
CA HIS A 17 25.86 -8.27 -2.65
C HIS A 17 24.42 -8.60 -2.26
N PHE A 18 23.45 -7.82 -2.75
CA PHE A 18 22.05 -8.14 -2.52
C PHE A 18 21.57 -9.25 -3.46
N ILE A 19 22.24 -9.51 -4.59
CA ILE A 19 22.17 -10.78 -5.36
C ILE A 19 23.54 -11.50 -5.27
N PRO A 20 23.64 -12.77 -4.82
CA PRO A 20 24.92 -13.33 -4.42
C PRO A 20 25.83 -13.58 -5.62
N GLN A 21 27.14 -13.41 -5.43
CA GLN A 21 28.11 -13.60 -6.52
C GLN A 21 28.07 -14.99 -7.15
N PHE A 22 27.72 -16.04 -6.40
CA PHE A 22 27.67 -17.40 -6.96
C PHE A 22 26.57 -17.55 -8.03
N ILE A 23 25.51 -16.74 -7.95
CA ILE A 23 24.49 -16.61 -9.00
C ILE A 23 25.03 -15.76 -10.15
N LEU A 24 25.54 -14.56 -9.84
CA LEU A 24 25.99 -13.61 -10.86
C LEU A 24 27.11 -14.15 -11.75
N LYS A 25 27.99 -14.99 -11.19
CA LYS A 25 29.05 -15.67 -11.95
C LYS A 25 28.51 -16.54 -13.09
N ASN A 26 27.26 -17.03 -13.00
CA ASN A 26 26.63 -17.82 -14.06
C ASN A 26 26.28 -16.97 -15.30
N PHE A 27 26.10 -15.67 -15.13
CA PHE A 27 25.87 -14.70 -16.20
C PHE A 27 27.18 -14.16 -16.78
N GLY A 28 28.30 -14.37 -16.07
CA GLY A 28 29.59 -13.84 -16.45
C GLY A 28 30.38 -14.68 -17.46
N TYR A 29 31.50 -14.12 -17.88
CA TYR A 29 32.56 -14.78 -18.64
C TYR A 29 33.93 -14.37 -18.09
N LYS A 30 34.94 -15.24 -18.25
CA LYS A 30 36.30 -14.95 -17.81
C LYS A 30 36.99 -14.02 -18.81
N TYR A 31 37.39 -12.83 -18.38
CA TYR A 31 38.08 -11.86 -19.22
C TYR A 31 39.45 -12.39 -19.68
N ARG A 32 39.66 -12.37 -20.99
CA ARG A 32 40.92 -12.72 -21.65
C ARG A 32 41.20 -11.64 -22.72
N PRO A 33 42.18 -10.75 -22.52
CA PRO A 33 42.48 -9.71 -23.49
C PRO A 33 42.97 -10.34 -24.81
N LEU A 34 42.50 -9.83 -25.94
CA LEU A 34 42.98 -10.25 -27.26
C LEU A 34 44.24 -9.50 -27.66
N THR A 35 44.43 -8.27 -27.16
CA THR A 35 45.60 -7.44 -27.46
C THR A 35 46.19 -6.77 -26.22
N LYS A 36 47.48 -6.39 -26.29
CA LYS A 36 48.13 -5.58 -25.24
C LYS A 36 47.50 -4.20 -25.09
N VAL A 37 46.95 -3.63 -26.17
CA VAL A 37 46.28 -2.32 -26.16
C VAL A 37 44.99 -2.41 -25.35
N GLU A 38 44.16 -3.41 -25.65
CA GLU A 38 42.91 -3.69 -24.92
C GLU A 38 43.20 -3.94 -23.44
N MET A 39 44.23 -4.74 -23.13
CA MET A 39 44.65 -4.99 -21.74
C MET A 39 45.00 -3.69 -21.01
N ARG A 40 45.76 -2.78 -21.63
CA ARG A 40 46.12 -1.48 -21.03
C ARG A 40 44.89 -0.58 -20.84
N GLN A 41 43.95 -0.58 -21.78
CA GLN A 41 42.71 0.20 -21.67
C GLN A 41 41.82 -0.32 -20.54
N LYS A 42 41.56 -1.62 -20.50
CA LYS A 42 40.74 -2.26 -19.46
C LYS A 42 41.41 -2.21 -18.07
N ALA A 43 42.75 -2.24 -17.99
CA ALA A 43 43.47 -2.05 -16.73
C ALA A 43 43.25 -0.66 -16.11
N LYS A 44 43.05 0.40 -16.92
CA LYS A 44 42.66 1.73 -16.40
C LYS A 44 41.28 1.74 -15.74
N GLN A 45 40.40 0.81 -16.12
CA GLN A 45 39.10 0.55 -15.49
C GLN A 45 39.22 -0.47 -14.34
N GLY A 46 40.46 -0.84 -13.97
CA GLY A 46 40.78 -1.87 -12.98
C GLY A 46 40.34 -3.28 -13.37
N ILE A 47 40.10 -3.55 -14.66
CA ILE A 47 39.76 -4.87 -15.19
C ILE A 47 41.06 -5.58 -15.58
N TYR A 48 41.28 -6.75 -15.00
CA TYR A 48 42.50 -7.53 -15.19
C TYR A 48 42.20 -8.92 -15.78
N PRO A 49 43.15 -9.54 -16.49
CA PRO A 49 43.01 -10.90 -16.99
C PRO A 49 42.56 -11.87 -15.89
N GLY A 50 41.53 -12.68 -16.19
CA GLY A 50 40.95 -13.63 -15.24
C GLY A 50 39.84 -13.08 -14.35
N ASN A 51 39.58 -11.77 -14.35
CA ASN A 51 38.35 -11.22 -13.77
C ASN A 51 37.11 -11.83 -14.46
N ILE A 52 36.03 -12.01 -13.70
CA ILE A 52 34.73 -12.44 -14.27
C ILE A 52 33.94 -11.18 -14.58
N LEU A 53 33.61 -11.00 -15.87
CA LEU A 53 32.83 -9.87 -16.37
C LEU A 53 31.43 -10.33 -16.78
N GLY A 54 30.43 -9.48 -16.59
CA GLY A 54 29.10 -9.65 -17.16
C GLY A 54 28.88 -8.63 -18.28
N LYS A 55 28.21 -9.05 -19.35
CA LYS A 55 27.68 -8.11 -20.34
C LYS A 55 26.42 -7.48 -19.76
N GLY A 56 26.25 -6.18 -19.93
CA GLY A 56 25.04 -5.52 -19.47
C GLY A 56 24.69 -4.26 -20.23
N ILE A 57 23.44 -3.85 -20.06
CA ILE A 57 22.87 -2.60 -20.56
C ILE A 57 22.82 -1.64 -19.38
N CYS A 58 23.65 -0.60 -19.43
CA CYS A 58 23.68 0.47 -18.45
C CYS A 58 22.60 1.51 -18.75
N LEU A 59 21.81 1.88 -17.75
CA LEU A 59 20.64 2.76 -17.86
C LEU A 59 20.76 4.04 -17.02
N THR A 60 21.91 4.29 -16.38
CA THR A 60 22.14 5.46 -15.50
C THR A 60 22.28 6.79 -16.23
N GLY A 61 22.55 6.76 -17.54
CA GLY A 61 22.83 7.93 -18.35
C GLY A 61 21.61 8.46 -19.11
N PRO A 62 21.75 9.62 -19.78
CA PRO A 62 20.72 10.12 -20.71
C PRO A 62 20.52 9.18 -21.90
N ASP A 63 21.52 8.36 -22.22
CA ASP A 63 21.49 7.31 -23.23
C ASP A 63 21.92 5.97 -22.61
N ALA A 64 21.39 4.87 -23.14
CA ALA A 64 21.85 3.54 -22.78
C ALA A 64 23.24 3.23 -23.34
N ALA A 65 23.99 2.37 -22.64
CA ALA A 65 25.30 1.90 -23.07
C ALA A 65 25.46 0.39 -22.86
N LEU A 66 26.11 -0.29 -23.81
CA LEU A 66 26.57 -1.66 -23.61
C LEU A 66 27.90 -1.65 -22.86
N VAL A 67 27.95 -2.35 -21.73
CA VAL A 67 29.09 -2.34 -20.82
C VAL A 67 29.52 -3.76 -20.44
N ASP A 68 30.83 -3.90 -20.18
CA ASP A 68 31.36 -5.03 -19.41
C ASP A 68 31.50 -4.61 -17.96
N THR A 69 30.71 -5.21 -17.07
CA THR A 69 30.77 -4.94 -15.63
C THR A 69 31.51 -6.04 -14.89
N LYS A 70 32.23 -5.70 -13.80
CA LYS A 70 32.86 -6.71 -12.95
C LYS A 70 31.80 -7.34 -12.06
N ILE A 71 31.61 -8.65 -12.17
CA ILE A 71 30.63 -9.38 -11.35
C ILE A 71 30.83 -9.18 -9.84
N SER A 72 32.08 -8.97 -9.38
CA SER A 72 32.38 -8.68 -7.97
C SER A 72 31.93 -7.30 -7.46
N ARG A 73 31.41 -6.46 -8.36
CA ARG A 73 30.89 -5.11 -8.10
C ARG A 73 29.51 -4.91 -8.75
N THR A 74 28.84 -6.00 -9.11
CA THR A 74 27.50 -5.97 -9.69
C THR A 74 26.48 -6.38 -8.64
N PHE A 75 25.36 -5.66 -8.58
CA PHE A 75 24.23 -5.92 -7.67
C PHE A 75 24.64 -6.03 -6.20
N GLY A 76 25.43 -5.04 -5.77
CA GLY A 76 25.80 -4.86 -4.38
C GLY A 76 25.87 -3.38 -4.00
N VAL A 77 25.82 -3.13 -2.70
CA VAL A 77 25.87 -1.79 -2.10
C VAL A 77 26.80 -1.81 -0.89
N GLN A 78 27.39 -0.65 -0.58
CA GLN A 78 28.22 -0.51 0.62
C GLN A 78 27.32 -0.57 1.87
N ASP A 79 27.78 -1.29 2.88
CA ASP A 79 27.28 -1.19 4.25
C ASP A 79 25.76 -1.42 4.39
N LEU A 80 25.20 -2.31 3.55
CA LEU A 80 23.77 -2.68 3.55
C LEU A 80 23.24 -3.05 4.93
N TYR A 81 24.02 -3.81 5.70
CA TYR A 81 23.64 -4.26 7.05
C TYR A 81 24.35 -3.49 8.17
N ALA A 82 24.99 -2.35 7.85
CA ALA A 82 25.70 -1.59 8.86
C ALA A 82 24.74 -1.06 9.93
N ASP A 83 24.97 -1.52 11.15
CA ASP A 83 24.26 -1.05 12.33
C ASP A 83 25.18 -0.13 13.15
N ALA A 84 25.03 1.18 12.94
CA ALA A 84 25.81 2.18 13.68
C ALA A 84 25.50 2.18 15.19
N ALA A 85 24.36 1.63 15.62
CA ALA A 85 23.95 1.61 17.03
C ALA A 85 24.45 0.37 17.78
N ASN A 86 24.84 -0.70 17.09
CA ASN A 86 25.32 -1.93 17.70
C ASN A 86 26.83 -2.09 17.53
N SER A 87 27.59 -1.65 18.54
CA SER A 87 29.05 -1.61 18.53
C SER A 87 29.72 -2.98 18.74
N THR A 88 28.96 -4.05 19.05
CA THR A 88 29.52 -5.32 19.53
C THR A 88 29.65 -6.44 18.48
N ASP A 89 28.77 -6.54 17.48
CA ASP A 89 28.92 -7.47 16.34
C ASP A 89 28.27 -6.92 15.06
N LYS A 90 28.93 -5.92 14.44
CA LYS A 90 28.49 -5.28 13.19
C LYS A 90 28.36 -6.26 12.00
N GLU A 91 28.95 -7.46 12.08
CA GLU A 91 28.96 -8.46 11.01
C GLU A 91 28.03 -9.66 11.27
N HIS A 92 27.22 -9.63 12.34
CA HIS A 92 26.39 -10.78 12.73
C HIS A 92 25.43 -11.24 11.62
N ILE A 93 24.72 -10.28 11.00
CA ILE A 93 23.78 -10.57 9.91
C ILE A 93 24.51 -11.15 8.69
N GLU A 94 25.67 -10.59 8.35
CA GLU A 94 26.49 -11.08 7.23
C GLU A 94 26.97 -12.52 7.48
N LYS A 95 27.36 -12.87 8.71
CA LYS A 95 27.72 -14.25 9.07
C LYS A 95 26.55 -15.20 8.88
N LEU A 96 25.34 -14.84 9.33
CA LEU A 96 24.14 -15.65 9.16
C LEU A 96 23.77 -15.83 7.67
N LEU A 97 23.83 -14.74 6.90
CA LEU A 97 23.60 -14.77 5.45
C LEU A 97 24.61 -15.67 4.74
N SER A 98 25.90 -15.58 5.10
CA SER A 98 26.94 -16.42 4.52
C SER A 98 26.67 -17.93 4.74
N GLY A 99 26.04 -18.28 5.87
CA GLY A 99 25.60 -19.65 6.15
C GLY A 99 24.46 -20.12 5.24
N LEU A 100 23.45 -19.28 5.05
CA LEU A 100 22.33 -19.55 4.14
C LEU A 100 22.82 -19.62 2.69
N GLU A 101 23.60 -18.64 2.23
CA GLU A 101 24.15 -18.58 0.88
C GLU A 101 25.06 -19.76 0.57
N ARG A 102 25.90 -20.20 1.52
CA ARG A 102 26.73 -21.40 1.37
C ARG A 102 25.88 -22.65 1.16
N SER A 103 24.77 -22.77 1.90
CA SER A 103 23.87 -23.91 1.81
C SER A 103 23.10 -23.90 0.48
N ALA A 104 22.51 -22.75 0.13
CA ALA A 104 21.80 -22.55 -1.13
C ALA A 104 22.74 -22.75 -2.34
N SER A 105 23.97 -22.26 -2.29
CA SER A 105 24.98 -22.40 -3.35
C SER A 105 25.29 -23.87 -3.66
N LYS A 106 25.41 -24.73 -2.64
CA LYS A 106 25.62 -26.17 -2.85
C LYS A 106 24.43 -26.82 -3.57
N ILE A 107 23.21 -26.51 -3.13
CA ILE A 107 21.98 -27.06 -3.73
C ILE A 107 21.82 -26.56 -5.17
N ILE A 108 22.03 -25.27 -5.40
CA ILE A 108 21.92 -24.66 -6.73
C ILE A 108 23.00 -25.19 -7.67
N ALA A 109 24.23 -25.42 -7.19
CA ALA A 109 25.29 -26.04 -7.98
C ALA A 109 24.93 -27.49 -8.36
N LEU A 110 24.31 -28.26 -7.45
CA LEU A 110 23.77 -29.58 -7.74
C LEU A 110 22.69 -29.50 -8.83
N VAL A 111 21.67 -28.64 -8.67
CA VAL A 111 20.60 -28.45 -9.66
C VAL A 111 21.18 -28.11 -11.03
N ARG A 112 22.14 -27.18 -11.08
CA ARG A 112 22.80 -26.76 -12.33
C ARG A 112 23.58 -27.90 -12.98
N SER A 113 24.41 -28.63 -12.22
CA SER A 113 25.16 -29.77 -12.76
C SER A 113 24.21 -30.80 -13.40
N ARG A 114 23.14 -31.14 -12.69
CA ARG A 114 22.13 -32.10 -13.15
C ARG A 114 21.41 -31.62 -14.41
N HIS A 115 21.09 -30.33 -14.48
CA HIS A 115 20.53 -29.69 -15.67
C HIS A 115 21.51 -29.78 -16.85
N ASP A 116 22.78 -29.44 -16.63
CA ASP A 116 23.82 -29.45 -17.66
C ASP A 116 24.10 -30.88 -18.17
N ASP A 117 23.97 -31.89 -17.30
CA ASP A 117 24.03 -33.31 -17.64
C ASP A 117 22.77 -33.84 -18.36
N GLY A 118 21.75 -32.99 -18.56
CA GLY A 118 20.50 -33.35 -19.23
C GLY A 118 19.52 -34.15 -18.36
N GLU A 119 19.73 -34.21 -17.04
CA GLU A 119 18.81 -34.87 -16.13
C GLU A 119 17.47 -34.13 -16.04
N LYS A 120 16.38 -34.89 -16.12
CA LYS A 120 15.02 -34.34 -16.09
C LYS A 120 14.46 -34.18 -14.67
N LEU A 121 15.15 -34.74 -13.67
CA LEU A 121 14.66 -34.87 -12.30
C LEU A 121 15.74 -34.46 -11.30
N ILE A 122 15.38 -33.56 -10.39
CA ILE A 122 16.18 -33.18 -9.23
C ILE A 122 15.53 -33.79 -8.00
N VAL A 123 16.33 -34.46 -7.16
CA VAL A 123 15.87 -34.99 -5.88
C VAL A 123 16.48 -34.16 -4.77
N LEU A 124 15.63 -33.53 -3.95
CA LEU A 124 16.04 -32.79 -2.76
C LEU A 124 15.38 -33.42 -1.54
N ASP A 125 16.08 -33.40 -0.41
CA ASP A 125 15.42 -33.67 0.88
C ASP A 125 14.60 -32.45 1.35
N ARG A 126 13.83 -32.63 2.42
CA ARG A 126 13.00 -31.58 3.01
C ARG A 126 13.83 -30.37 3.44
N ALA A 127 14.98 -30.59 4.07
CA ALA A 127 15.83 -29.54 4.59
C ALA A 127 16.44 -28.70 3.45
N GLU A 128 16.89 -29.34 2.37
CA GLU A 128 17.41 -28.68 1.17
C GLU A 128 16.33 -27.83 0.49
N LYS A 129 15.12 -28.38 0.32
CA LYS A 129 13.99 -27.61 -0.22
C LYS A 129 13.65 -26.40 0.66
N ASP A 130 13.63 -26.57 1.98
CA ASP A 130 13.31 -25.50 2.91
C ASP A 130 14.42 -24.43 2.98
N VAL A 131 15.69 -24.82 2.76
CA VAL A 131 16.81 -23.89 2.53
C VAL A 131 16.56 -23.03 1.29
N LEU A 132 16.14 -23.62 0.16
CA LEU A 132 15.84 -22.85 -1.05
C LEU A 132 14.68 -21.87 -0.83
N ARG A 133 13.60 -22.30 -0.16
CA ARG A 133 12.46 -21.40 0.15
C ARG A 133 12.87 -20.22 1.03
N LYS A 134 13.63 -20.49 2.10
CA LYS A 134 14.18 -19.44 2.97
C LYS A 134 15.10 -18.51 2.18
N PHE A 135 15.99 -19.07 1.35
CA PHE A 135 16.88 -18.30 0.49
C PHE A 135 16.08 -17.34 -0.39
N LEU A 136 15.09 -17.82 -1.14
CA LEU A 136 14.27 -17.00 -2.03
C LEU A 136 13.58 -15.84 -1.32
N PHE A 137 12.98 -16.08 -0.14
CA PHE A 137 12.38 -14.99 0.63
C PHE A 137 13.42 -13.97 1.12
N ILE A 138 14.54 -14.43 1.68
CA ILE A 138 15.60 -13.54 2.17
C ILE A 138 16.16 -12.69 1.03
N MET A 139 16.30 -13.25 -0.17
CA MET A 139 16.70 -12.49 -1.36
C MET A 139 15.69 -11.38 -1.71
N LYS A 140 14.38 -11.67 -1.63
CA LYS A 140 13.29 -10.70 -1.84
C LYS A 140 13.30 -9.59 -0.79
N TYR A 141 13.51 -9.96 0.48
CA TYR A 141 13.38 -9.07 1.63
C TYR A 141 14.62 -8.19 1.88
N ARG A 142 15.84 -8.69 1.61
CA ARG A 142 17.09 -7.98 1.90
C ARG A 142 17.45 -6.85 0.92
N ARG A 143 16.58 -6.57 -0.05
CA ARG A 143 16.87 -5.63 -1.14
C ARG A 143 17.06 -4.20 -0.62
N PRO A 144 17.89 -3.38 -1.30
CA PRO A 144 18.13 -2.00 -0.88
C PRO A 144 16.84 -1.18 -0.75
N ASN A 145 15.90 -1.29 -1.69
CA ASN A 145 14.63 -0.55 -1.62
C ASN A 145 13.77 -0.92 -0.40
N VAL A 146 13.80 -2.18 0.05
CA VAL A 146 13.11 -2.60 1.27
C VAL A 146 13.81 -2.03 2.50
N ARG A 147 15.14 -2.10 2.54
CA ARG A 147 15.94 -1.47 3.61
C ARG A 147 15.68 0.02 3.70
N ASP A 148 15.68 0.72 2.57
CA ASP A 148 15.61 2.18 2.51
C ASP A 148 14.28 2.70 3.09
N LYS A 149 13.20 1.91 2.96
CA LYS A 149 11.92 2.16 3.67
C LYS A 149 12.10 2.22 5.20
N TYR A 150 12.91 1.35 5.76
CA TYR A 150 13.22 1.29 7.19
C TYR A 150 14.40 2.19 7.59
N ALA A 151 15.15 2.75 6.64
CA ALA A 151 16.31 3.60 6.87
C ALA A 151 15.92 5.07 7.14
N CYS A 152 14.94 5.29 8.02
CA CYS A 152 14.42 6.60 8.39
C CYS A 152 14.14 6.66 9.90
N SER A 153 13.74 7.84 10.39
CA SER A 153 13.15 7.97 11.74
C SER A 153 11.73 7.40 11.72
N ILE A 154 11.17 7.06 12.89
CA ILE A 154 9.76 6.64 12.92
C ILE A 154 8.83 7.81 12.54
N GLU A 155 9.24 9.05 12.81
CA GLU A 155 8.54 10.27 12.43
C GLU A 155 8.48 10.47 10.91
N ASP A 156 9.55 10.11 10.19
CA ASP A 156 9.66 10.23 8.73
C ASP A 156 9.20 8.98 7.98
N PHE A 157 8.82 7.91 8.70
CA PHE A 157 8.35 6.68 8.08
C PHE A 157 7.06 6.93 7.27
N ASP A 158 7.11 6.58 5.98
CA ASP A 158 6.03 6.75 5.01
C ASP A 158 5.38 5.38 4.77
N GLY A 159 4.14 5.20 5.26
CA GLY A 159 3.38 3.95 5.16
C GLY A 159 2.17 3.92 6.07
N ALA A 160 1.10 3.26 5.64
CA ALA A 160 -0.14 3.10 6.42
C ALA A 160 0.10 2.30 7.72
N GLU A 161 1.15 1.49 7.76
CA GLU A 161 1.57 0.66 8.88
C GLU A 161 2.42 1.39 9.93
N LYS A 162 2.64 2.70 9.78
CA LYS A 162 3.48 3.50 10.67
C LYS A 162 3.10 3.34 12.15
N ASP A 163 1.81 3.45 12.46
CA ASP A 163 1.32 3.41 13.84
C ASP A 163 1.51 2.02 14.47
N GLU A 164 1.27 0.96 13.68
CA GLU A 164 1.49 -0.42 14.11
C GLU A 164 2.98 -0.71 14.34
N LEU A 165 3.84 -0.24 13.44
CA LEU A 165 5.28 -0.35 13.57
C LEU A 165 5.78 0.40 14.81
N GLN A 166 5.31 1.64 15.04
CA GLN A 166 5.69 2.42 16.21
C GLN A 166 5.27 1.71 17.51
N LYS A 167 4.07 1.13 17.55
CA LYS A 167 3.60 0.33 18.69
C LYS A 167 4.49 -0.88 18.93
N TYR A 168 4.84 -1.62 17.87
CA TYR A 168 5.75 -2.76 17.95
C TYR A 168 7.14 -2.36 18.46
N MET A 169 7.69 -1.25 17.95
CA MET A 169 8.98 -0.70 18.38
C MET A 169 8.98 -0.39 19.88
N ARG A 170 7.95 0.30 20.39
CA ARG A 170 7.81 0.59 21.83
C ARG A 170 7.73 -0.69 22.67
N GLN A 171 6.95 -1.68 22.22
CA GLN A 171 6.80 -2.96 22.93
C GLN A 171 8.08 -3.78 23.01
N LYS A 172 8.91 -3.71 21.96
CA LYS A 172 10.15 -4.50 21.84
C LYS A 172 11.42 -3.72 22.22
N GLY A 173 11.30 -2.42 22.49
CA GLY A 173 12.42 -1.54 22.85
C GLY A 173 13.29 -1.11 21.67
N PHE A 174 12.80 -1.19 20.43
CA PHE A 174 13.54 -0.71 19.25
C PHE A 174 13.51 0.81 19.15
N GLN A 175 14.65 1.41 18.80
CA GLN A 175 14.78 2.86 18.69
C GLN A 175 14.56 3.35 17.25
N ARG A 176 14.95 2.54 16.25
CA ARG A 176 14.81 2.89 14.84
C ARG A 176 14.05 1.79 14.07
N PRO A 177 13.27 2.15 13.04
CA PRO A 177 12.69 1.18 12.11
C PRO A 177 13.74 0.23 11.50
N LEU A 178 14.95 0.72 11.21
CA LEU A 178 16.06 -0.10 10.71
C LEU A 178 16.41 -1.27 11.65
N ASP A 179 16.30 -1.08 12.96
CA ASP A 179 16.59 -2.13 13.94
C ASP A 179 15.55 -3.27 13.84
N VAL A 180 14.30 -2.93 13.50
CA VAL A 180 13.23 -3.90 13.24
C VAL A 180 13.54 -4.73 11.99
N TRP A 181 13.94 -4.07 10.90
CA TRP A 181 14.30 -4.77 9.65
C TRP A 181 15.48 -5.74 9.85
N LEU A 182 16.54 -5.31 10.55
CA LEU A 182 17.68 -6.17 10.89
C LEU A 182 17.27 -7.34 11.80
N ASN A 183 16.40 -7.10 12.78
CA ASN A 183 15.86 -8.13 13.64
C ASN A 183 15.01 -9.16 12.87
N ASN A 184 14.19 -8.71 11.92
CA ASN A 184 13.39 -9.58 11.06
C ASN A 184 14.27 -10.52 10.24
N ILE A 185 15.32 -9.99 9.57
CA ILE A 185 16.30 -10.80 8.84
C ILE A 185 16.90 -11.86 9.75
N LYS A 186 17.38 -11.45 10.93
CA LYS A 186 17.96 -12.38 11.91
C LYS A 186 16.97 -13.49 12.29
N ALA A 187 15.75 -13.13 12.68
CA ALA A 187 14.73 -14.07 13.11
C ALA A 187 14.38 -15.09 12.01
N MET A 188 14.24 -14.63 10.76
CA MET A 188 13.97 -15.48 9.59
C MET A 188 15.16 -16.38 9.21
N LEU A 189 16.39 -15.92 9.44
CA LEU A 189 17.60 -16.74 9.22
C LEU A 189 17.70 -17.84 10.28
N GLU A 190 17.50 -17.51 11.55
CA GLU A 190 17.64 -18.43 12.68
C GLU A 190 16.49 -19.43 12.82
N ILE A 191 15.29 -19.12 12.33
CA ILE A 191 14.13 -20.01 12.49
C ILE A 191 14.35 -21.34 11.75
N LYS A 192 14.14 -22.47 12.43
CA LYS A 192 14.16 -23.79 11.80
C LYS A 192 12.75 -24.12 11.29
N ILE A 193 12.59 -24.16 9.97
CA ILE A 193 11.34 -24.61 9.35
C ILE A 193 11.14 -26.09 9.68
N ASP A 194 10.02 -26.41 10.33
CA ASP A 194 9.65 -27.76 10.74
C ASP A 194 8.36 -28.21 10.06
N ALA A 195 8.20 -29.51 9.84
CA ALA A 195 7.04 -30.08 9.16
C ALA A 195 5.73 -29.89 9.94
N GLY A 196 5.80 -29.74 11.26
CA GLY A 196 4.66 -29.50 12.14
C GLY A 196 4.24 -28.03 12.23
N CYS A 197 4.90 -27.13 11.49
CA CYS A 197 4.55 -25.71 11.40
C CYS A 197 4.59 -24.95 12.74
N LYS A 198 5.27 -25.48 13.77
CA LYS A 198 5.37 -24.81 15.09
C LYS A 198 6.21 -23.54 15.00
N TRP A 199 7.17 -23.52 14.08
CA TRP A 199 8.02 -22.38 13.78
C TRP A 199 7.26 -21.09 13.42
N GLU A 200 6.04 -21.17 12.87
CA GLU A 200 5.25 -20.01 12.46
C GLU A 200 4.91 -19.12 13.66
N LYS A 201 4.37 -19.72 14.73
CA LYS A 201 4.03 -19.00 15.97
C LYS A 201 5.27 -18.39 16.61
N VAL A 202 6.40 -19.10 16.56
CA VAL A 202 7.68 -18.60 17.06
C VAL A 202 8.16 -17.41 16.25
N LEU A 203 8.05 -17.46 14.92
CA LEU A 203 8.45 -16.36 14.05
C LEU A 203 7.59 -15.11 14.27
N MET A 204 6.26 -15.27 14.37
CA MET A 204 5.32 -14.17 14.65
C MET A 204 5.60 -13.45 15.99
N GLN A 205 6.27 -14.12 16.93
CA GLN A 205 6.67 -13.52 18.21
C GLN A 205 8.05 -12.85 18.16
N LYS A 206 8.93 -13.34 17.29
CA LYS A 206 10.33 -12.92 17.17
C LYS A 206 10.57 -11.81 16.16
N ALA A 207 9.76 -11.72 15.11
CA ALA A 207 9.84 -10.71 14.06
C ALA A 207 8.58 -9.84 14.06
N TYR A 208 8.64 -8.72 13.34
CA TYR A 208 7.49 -7.85 13.10
C TYR A 208 6.37 -8.66 12.43
N PRO A 209 5.15 -8.72 13.01
CA PRO A 209 4.11 -9.65 12.56
C PRO A 209 3.73 -9.56 11.07
N PRO A 210 3.59 -8.37 10.45
CA PRO A 210 3.32 -8.27 9.00
C PRO A 210 4.42 -8.93 8.15
N ASP A 211 5.69 -8.60 8.40
CA ASP A 211 6.83 -9.17 7.66
C ASP A 211 7.00 -10.67 7.92
N ALA A 212 6.73 -11.12 9.15
CA ALA A 212 6.71 -12.53 9.49
C ALA A 212 5.60 -13.28 8.73
N ALA A 213 4.41 -12.68 8.59
CA ALA A 213 3.32 -13.25 7.82
C ALA A 213 3.68 -13.39 6.34
N GLU A 214 4.37 -12.41 5.74
CA GLU A 214 4.88 -12.53 4.37
C GLU A 214 5.84 -13.71 4.21
N PHE A 215 6.77 -13.92 5.16
CA PHE A 215 7.69 -15.07 5.14
C PHE A 215 6.91 -16.40 5.19
N ILE A 216 5.89 -16.48 6.04
CA ILE A 216 5.06 -17.68 6.20
C ILE A 216 4.29 -17.95 4.91
N VAL A 217 3.61 -16.93 4.36
CA VAL A 217 2.88 -17.00 3.10
C VAL A 217 3.80 -17.46 1.97
N HIS A 218 4.97 -16.86 1.81
CA HIS A 218 5.94 -17.24 0.79
C HIS A 218 6.41 -18.70 0.94
N THR A 219 6.64 -19.16 2.16
CA THR A 219 7.15 -20.52 2.42
C THR A 219 6.07 -21.59 2.27
N ARG A 220 4.81 -21.23 2.55
CA ARG A 220 3.68 -22.17 2.63
C ARG A 220 2.74 -22.14 1.45
N LEU A 221 2.44 -20.95 0.97
CA LEU A 221 1.47 -20.69 -0.09
C LEU A 221 2.13 -20.50 -1.45
N PHE A 222 3.38 -20.96 -1.59
CA PHE A 222 4.02 -21.15 -2.89
C PHE A 222 4.68 -22.53 -2.99
N TYR A 223 4.67 -23.09 -4.20
CA TYR A 223 5.45 -24.27 -4.53
C TYR A 223 6.56 -23.94 -5.53
N LEU A 224 7.73 -24.54 -5.27
CA LEU A 224 8.93 -24.36 -6.07
C LEU A 224 8.89 -25.29 -7.31
N SER A 225 9.28 -24.74 -8.45
CA SER A 225 9.49 -25.45 -9.72
C SER A 225 10.77 -24.93 -10.38
N PHE A 226 11.37 -25.73 -11.27
CA PHE A 226 12.51 -25.32 -12.09
C PHE A 226 12.10 -25.26 -13.56
N CYS A 227 12.48 -24.20 -14.25
CA CYS A 227 12.18 -24.00 -15.67
C CYS A 227 13.46 -23.75 -16.47
N SER A 228 13.48 -24.24 -17.71
CA SER A 228 14.53 -23.95 -18.70
C SER A 228 13.89 -23.64 -20.05
N PRO A 229 14.42 -22.69 -20.83
CA PRO A 229 13.90 -22.36 -22.16
C PRO A 229 13.99 -23.54 -23.11
N SER A 230 12.95 -23.83 -23.89
CA SER A 230 12.95 -24.94 -24.84
C SER A 230 13.88 -24.70 -26.02
N ASP A 231 13.95 -23.45 -26.50
CA ASP A 231 14.90 -22.99 -27.51
C ASP A 231 16.24 -22.63 -26.83
N GLU A 232 17.36 -23.00 -27.44
CA GLU A 232 18.70 -22.69 -26.93
C GLU A 232 19.11 -21.23 -27.17
N ASN A 233 18.40 -20.51 -28.04
CA ASN A 233 18.59 -19.09 -28.29
C ASN A 233 17.82 -18.19 -27.30
N ASP A 234 16.96 -18.76 -26.46
CA ASP A 234 16.22 -18.02 -25.46
C ASP A 234 17.04 -17.91 -24.17
N GLU A 235 16.96 -16.75 -23.52
CA GLU A 235 17.61 -16.52 -22.24
C GLU A 235 16.76 -15.69 -21.28
N PHE A 236 16.89 -15.96 -20.00
CA PHE A 236 16.35 -15.11 -18.94
C PHE A 236 17.30 -13.94 -18.69
N LEU A 237 16.80 -12.72 -18.79
CA LEU A 237 17.53 -11.51 -18.43
C LEU A 237 17.59 -11.35 -16.91
N MET A 238 18.63 -10.68 -16.41
CA MET A 238 18.80 -10.44 -14.98
C MET A 238 18.85 -8.94 -14.69
N THR A 239 17.79 -8.43 -14.07
CA THR A 239 17.68 -7.04 -13.59
C THR A 239 18.09 -6.95 -12.12
N GLU A 240 18.43 -5.76 -11.64
CA GLU A 240 18.84 -5.53 -10.23
C GLU A 240 17.78 -5.97 -9.22
N ASN A 241 16.51 -5.84 -9.57
CA ASN A 241 15.38 -6.14 -8.70
C ASN A 241 14.74 -7.52 -8.95
N SER A 242 15.28 -8.32 -9.87
CA SER A 242 14.75 -9.63 -10.32
C SER A 242 14.29 -10.56 -9.19
N TYR A 243 15.03 -10.63 -8.08
CA TYR A 243 14.72 -11.50 -6.93
C TYR A 243 13.57 -11.01 -6.04
N GLY A 244 12.91 -9.90 -6.37
CA GLY A 244 11.67 -9.51 -5.72
C GLY A 244 10.68 -8.84 -6.65
N ILE A 245 10.75 -9.19 -7.94
CA ILE A 245 9.67 -8.97 -8.90
C ILE A 245 8.72 -10.17 -8.82
N HIS A 246 7.43 -9.88 -8.88
CA HIS A 246 6.38 -10.90 -8.99
C HIS A 246 5.54 -10.65 -10.25
N GLU A 247 4.95 -11.73 -10.73
CA GLU A 247 3.84 -11.68 -11.67
C GLU A 247 2.53 -11.73 -10.90
N GLY A 248 1.62 -10.82 -11.23
CA GLY A 248 0.25 -10.78 -10.74
C GLY A 248 -0.28 -9.35 -10.62
N PRO A 249 -1.57 -9.20 -10.30
CA PRO A 249 -2.23 -7.89 -10.27
C PRO A 249 -1.76 -7.07 -9.07
N ARG A 250 -1.62 -5.76 -9.29
CA ARG A 250 -1.37 -4.75 -8.26
C ARG A 250 -2.45 -3.69 -8.35
N SER A 251 -3.02 -3.39 -7.20
CA SER A 251 -4.00 -2.34 -6.96
C SER A 251 -3.34 -1.15 -6.30
N THR A 252 -3.80 0.04 -6.63
CA THR A 252 -3.13 1.29 -6.28
C THR A 252 -4.13 2.41 -6.10
N MET A 253 -3.86 3.31 -5.15
CA MET A 253 -4.62 4.54 -4.95
C MET A 253 -3.68 5.74 -4.93
N VAL A 254 -4.23 6.94 -5.13
CA VAL A 254 -3.53 8.17 -4.79
C VAL A 254 -3.86 8.49 -3.35
N ASP A 255 -2.84 8.50 -2.49
CA ASP A 255 -3.02 8.92 -1.11
C ASP A 255 -3.45 10.41 -1.10
N PRO A 256 -4.64 10.73 -0.54
CA PRO A 256 -5.21 12.08 -0.63
C PRO A 256 -4.40 13.13 0.14
N ASN A 257 -3.57 12.72 1.10
CA ASN A 257 -2.74 13.61 1.89
C ASN A 257 -1.41 13.95 1.20
N SER A 258 -0.81 12.97 0.54
CA SER A 258 0.53 13.06 -0.03
C SER A 258 0.55 13.28 -1.54
N GLY A 259 -0.55 12.95 -2.24
CA GLY A 259 -0.65 12.95 -3.71
C GLY A 259 0.16 11.86 -4.40
N ARG A 260 0.74 10.91 -3.63
CA ARG A 260 1.53 9.80 -4.17
C ARG A 260 0.65 8.63 -4.52
N VAL A 261 1.04 7.92 -5.58
CA VAL A 261 0.53 6.58 -5.87
C VAL A 261 1.06 5.61 -4.82
N VAL A 262 0.16 4.94 -4.11
CA VAL A 262 0.47 3.91 -3.11
C VAL A 262 -0.21 2.61 -3.50
N ALA A 263 0.51 1.49 -3.39
CA ALA A 263 -0.08 0.17 -3.60
C ALA A 263 -1.02 -0.17 -2.44
N THR A 264 -2.27 -0.49 -2.74
CA THR A 264 -3.32 -0.83 -1.75
C THR A 264 -3.39 -2.32 -1.53
N PHE A 265 -3.26 -3.09 -2.61
CA PHE A 265 -3.32 -4.54 -2.58
C PHE A 265 -2.49 -5.13 -3.72
N HIS A 266 -1.95 -6.33 -3.55
CA HIS A 266 -1.28 -7.05 -4.62
C HIS A 266 -1.46 -8.55 -4.43
N THR A 267 -1.53 -9.29 -5.54
CA THR A 267 -1.53 -10.75 -5.52
C THR A 267 -0.29 -11.24 -6.26
N GLU A 268 0.57 -11.98 -5.58
CA GLU A 268 1.73 -12.63 -6.19
C GLU A 268 1.32 -14.02 -6.71
N TYR A 269 1.16 -14.16 -8.04
CA TYR A 269 0.86 -15.44 -8.66
C TYR A 269 2.14 -16.23 -8.95
N HIS A 270 3.19 -15.56 -9.43
CA HIS A 270 4.51 -16.16 -9.62
C HIS A 270 5.62 -15.23 -9.13
N THR A 271 6.72 -15.80 -8.61
CA THR A 271 7.97 -15.07 -8.40
C THR A 271 9.13 -15.82 -9.03
N PHE A 272 10.14 -15.09 -9.49
CA PHE A 272 11.25 -15.65 -10.28
C PHE A 272 12.58 -15.51 -9.56
N ALA A 273 13.44 -16.50 -9.74
CA ALA A 273 14.82 -16.44 -9.29
C ALA A 273 15.73 -17.15 -10.29
N HIS A 274 16.29 -16.37 -11.21
CA HIS A 274 17.17 -16.88 -12.24
C HIS A 274 18.47 -17.41 -11.62
N ILE A 275 18.84 -18.64 -12.00
CA ILE A 275 20.08 -19.30 -11.58
C ILE A 275 21.16 -19.05 -12.64
N THR A 276 20.81 -19.29 -13.90
CA THR A 276 21.63 -19.07 -15.09
C THR A 276 20.75 -18.43 -16.18
N PRO A 277 21.32 -17.99 -17.32
CA PRO A 277 20.54 -17.53 -18.45
C PRO A 277 19.54 -18.58 -19.00
N ASN A 278 19.77 -19.87 -18.77
CA ASN A 278 18.93 -20.96 -19.29
C ASN A 278 18.23 -21.79 -18.18
N LEU A 279 18.27 -21.34 -16.92
CA LEU A 279 17.67 -22.05 -15.80
C LEU A 279 17.16 -21.06 -14.74
N THR A 280 15.88 -21.18 -14.39
CA THR A 280 15.24 -20.35 -13.37
C THR A 280 14.45 -21.17 -12.37
N MET A 281 14.38 -20.68 -11.14
CA MET A 281 13.39 -21.12 -10.15
C MET A 281 12.12 -20.29 -10.29
N VAL A 282 10.98 -20.96 -10.28
CA VAL A 282 9.66 -20.34 -10.24
C VAL A 282 8.97 -20.78 -8.97
N LEU A 283 8.55 -19.81 -8.15
CA LEU A 283 7.58 -20.05 -7.09
C LEU A 283 6.21 -19.70 -7.63
N ARG A 284 5.28 -20.67 -7.60
CA ARG A 284 3.90 -20.47 -8.04
C ARG A 284 2.96 -20.55 -6.85
N SER A 285 2.04 -19.60 -6.77
CA SER A 285 1.02 -19.52 -5.73
C SER A 285 0.02 -20.68 -5.82
N PHE A 286 -0.46 -21.17 -4.66
CA PHE A 286 -1.56 -22.15 -4.64
C PHE A 286 -2.90 -21.56 -5.09
N LEU A 287 -3.01 -20.23 -5.24
CA LEU A 287 -4.19 -19.58 -5.84
C LEU A 287 -4.37 -19.95 -7.32
N LEU A 288 -3.31 -20.42 -7.99
CA LEU A 288 -3.39 -20.99 -9.32
C LEU A 288 -3.45 -22.52 -9.21
N HIS A 289 -4.66 -23.06 -9.29
CA HIS A 289 -4.95 -24.48 -9.21
C HIS A 289 -4.01 -25.33 -10.07
N SER A 290 -3.42 -26.37 -9.47
CA SER A 290 -2.85 -27.49 -10.22
C SER A 290 -3.92 -28.56 -10.43
N PRO A 291 -3.98 -29.27 -11.58
CA PRO A 291 -4.94 -30.35 -11.80
C PRO A 291 -4.92 -31.44 -10.71
N VAL A 292 -3.80 -31.57 -9.99
CA VAL A 292 -3.59 -32.54 -8.90
C VAL A 292 -4.27 -32.11 -7.58
N ASP A 293 -4.58 -30.81 -7.43
CA ASP A 293 -5.12 -30.22 -6.19
C ASP A 293 -6.61 -30.44 -5.99
N VAL A 294 -7.32 -30.86 -7.05
CA VAL A 294 -8.78 -31.09 -7.07
C VAL A 294 -9.16 -32.47 -6.51
N SER A 295 -8.22 -33.18 -5.88
CA SER A 295 -8.45 -34.57 -5.43
C SER A 295 -9.23 -34.71 -4.12
N GLY A 296 -9.53 -33.61 -3.42
CA GLY A 296 -10.49 -33.54 -2.31
C GLY A 296 -11.39 -32.32 -2.42
N GLU A 297 -12.72 -32.54 -2.46
CA GLU A 297 -13.72 -31.48 -2.69
C GLU A 297 -13.59 -30.30 -1.73
N ASP A 298 -13.26 -30.54 -0.45
CA ASP A 298 -13.18 -29.48 0.57
C ASP A 298 -11.94 -28.58 0.42
N ILE A 299 -10.80 -29.14 -0.02
CA ILE A 299 -9.56 -28.37 -0.24
C ILE A 299 -9.72 -27.51 -1.50
N GLY A 300 -10.31 -28.07 -2.55
CA GLY A 300 -10.63 -27.33 -3.78
C GLY A 300 -11.50 -26.11 -3.49
N LYS A 301 -12.63 -26.31 -2.79
CA LYS A 301 -13.53 -25.22 -2.38
C LYS A 301 -12.82 -24.16 -1.51
N SER A 302 -11.97 -24.59 -0.58
CA SER A 302 -11.25 -23.65 0.30
C SER A 302 -10.25 -22.77 -0.47
N LEU A 303 -9.54 -23.36 -1.44
CA LEU A 303 -8.62 -22.62 -2.31
C LEU A 303 -9.35 -21.69 -3.27
N GLU A 304 -10.50 -22.12 -3.78
CA GLU A 304 -11.36 -21.30 -4.63
C GLU A 304 -11.93 -20.10 -3.86
N MET A 305 -12.47 -20.29 -2.66
CA MET A 305 -12.89 -19.18 -1.78
C MET A 305 -11.75 -18.21 -1.47
N LEU A 306 -10.55 -18.72 -1.17
CA LEU A 306 -9.38 -17.86 -0.93
C LEU A 306 -8.99 -17.07 -2.18
N ARG A 307 -9.08 -17.69 -3.36
CA ARG A 307 -8.81 -17.03 -4.64
C ARG A 307 -9.84 -15.94 -4.93
N GLU A 308 -11.13 -16.23 -4.78
CA GLU A 308 -12.21 -15.26 -4.96
C GLU A 308 -12.07 -14.09 -4.00
N PHE A 309 -11.74 -14.37 -2.73
CA PHE A 309 -11.47 -13.33 -1.75
C PHE A 309 -10.31 -12.43 -2.17
N ASN A 310 -9.16 -13.00 -2.60
CA ASN A 310 -8.03 -12.20 -3.09
C ASN A 310 -8.42 -11.35 -4.30
N ILE A 311 -9.13 -11.93 -5.26
CA ILE A 311 -9.63 -11.23 -6.44
C ILE A 311 -10.55 -10.07 -6.06
N SER A 312 -11.45 -10.26 -5.09
CA SER A 312 -12.38 -9.22 -4.63
C SER A 312 -11.72 -8.03 -3.92
N LYS A 313 -10.45 -8.17 -3.50
CA LYS A 313 -9.69 -7.09 -2.87
C LYS A 313 -9.02 -6.16 -3.87
N HIS A 314 -8.98 -6.55 -5.14
CA HIS A 314 -8.46 -5.70 -6.19
C HIS A 314 -9.49 -4.69 -6.65
N ASP A 315 -9.00 -3.52 -7.04
CA ASP A 315 -9.75 -2.41 -7.65
C ASP A 315 -10.57 -2.86 -8.86
N PHE A 316 -10.02 -3.80 -9.64
CA PHE A 316 -10.62 -4.41 -10.83
C PHE A 316 -10.59 -5.94 -10.73
N PRO A 317 -11.51 -6.56 -9.98
CA PRO A 317 -11.53 -8.01 -9.75
C PRO A 317 -11.54 -8.83 -11.06
N GLU A 318 -12.23 -8.36 -12.09
CA GLU A 318 -12.31 -9.00 -13.40
C GLU A 318 -10.96 -9.06 -14.15
N ARG A 319 -10.00 -8.21 -13.75
CA ARG A 319 -8.66 -8.14 -14.32
C ARG A 319 -7.59 -8.74 -13.43
N ALA A 320 -7.93 -9.11 -12.20
CA ALA A 320 -7.03 -9.70 -11.20
C ALA A 320 -6.65 -11.17 -11.53
N THR A 321 -6.13 -11.37 -12.74
CA THR A 321 -5.77 -12.67 -13.32
C THR A 321 -4.26 -12.82 -13.40
N SER A 322 -3.78 -14.00 -13.84
CA SER A 322 -2.35 -14.25 -14.04
C SER A 322 -2.04 -14.32 -15.54
N PHE A 323 -1.00 -13.60 -15.97
CA PHE A 323 -0.45 -13.59 -17.32
C PHE A 323 0.27 -14.90 -17.66
N LEU A 324 0.70 -15.62 -16.64
CA LEU A 324 1.39 -16.90 -16.72
C LEU A 324 0.56 -18.04 -16.13
N LYS A 325 -0.78 -17.90 -16.15
CA LYS A 325 -1.70 -18.94 -15.67
C LYS A 325 -1.44 -20.29 -16.36
N ASP A 326 -1.11 -20.25 -17.64
CA ASP A 326 -0.82 -21.40 -18.52
C ASP A 326 0.62 -21.92 -18.42
N LEU A 327 1.49 -21.29 -17.62
CA LEU A 327 2.87 -21.74 -17.42
C LEU A 327 2.88 -23.22 -17.00
N PRO A 328 3.59 -24.11 -17.72
CA PRO A 328 3.45 -25.56 -17.58
C PRO A 328 4.28 -26.10 -16.41
N VAL A 329 4.03 -25.60 -15.19
CA VAL A 329 4.71 -26.01 -13.95
C VAL A 329 3.77 -26.82 -13.05
N ALA A 330 4.35 -27.65 -12.18
CA ALA A 330 3.60 -28.44 -11.22
C ALA A 330 4.41 -28.66 -9.93
N LYS A 331 3.70 -28.99 -8.85
CA LYS A 331 4.31 -29.34 -7.57
C LYS A 331 5.24 -30.53 -7.71
N ALA A 332 6.34 -30.50 -6.96
CA ALA A 332 7.21 -31.66 -6.84
C ALA A 332 6.45 -32.88 -6.32
N ARG A 333 6.72 -34.05 -6.89
CA ARG A 333 6.30 -35.32 -6.27
C ARG A 333 7.08 -35.50 -4.97
N ASN A 334 6.54 -36.30 -4.06
CA ASN A 334 7.19 -36.54 -2.78
C ASN A 334 7.19 -38.03 -2.43
N SER A 335 8.00 -38.41 -1.44
CA SER A 335 8.16 -39.81 -1.02
C SER A 335 7.05 -40.33 -0.12
N TYR A 336 6.16 -39.47 0.39
CA TYR A 336 5.14 -39.84 1.38
C TYR A 336 3.71 -39.86 0.82
N THR A 337 3.49 -39.42 -0.43
CA THR A 337 2.22 -39.55 -1.15
C THR A 337 2.36 -40.29 -2.47
N ARG A 338 1.28 -40.95 -2.90
CA ARG A 338 1.14 -41.62 -4.19
C ARG A 338 -0.16 -41.20 -4.89
N MET A 339 -0.18 -41.35 -6.21
CA MET A 339 -1.39 -41.15 -7.01
C MET A 339 -2.17 -42.46 -7.12
N VAL A 340 -3.42 -42.49 -6.69
CA VAL A 340 -4.35 -43.62 -6.86
C VAL A 340 -5.65 -43.08 -7.46
N ASN A 341 -6.03 -43.56 -8.65
CA ASN A 341 -7.22 -43.10 -9.38
C ASN A 341 -7.30 -41.58 -9.53
N GLY A 342 -6.18 -40.92 -9.85
CA GLY A 342 -6.11 -39.46 -9.98
C GLY A 342 -6.12 -38.69 -8.65
N ARG A 343 -6.19 -39.37 -7.51
CA ARG A 343 -6.15 -38.74 -6.18
C ARG A 343 -4.80 -38.90 -5.49
N VAL A 344 -4.35 -37.85 -4.81
CA VAL A 344 -3.16 -37.91 -3.96
C VAL A 344 -3.55 -38.56 -2.64
N VAL A 345 -2.98 -39.73 -2.35
CA VAL A 345 -3.18 -40.42 -1.06
C VAL A 345 -1.84 -40.64 -0.37
N PRO A 346 -1.78 -40.65 0.96
CA PRO A 346 -0.58 -41.05 1.69
C PRO A 346 -0.14 -42.48 1.29
N TYR A 347 1.16 -42.76 1.35
CA TYR A 347 1.65 -44.14 1.19
C TYR A 347 1.19 -45.04 2.34
N GLN A 348 1.13 -44.50 3.56
CA GLN A 348 0.63 -45.17 4.75
C GLN A 348 -0.34 -44.23 5.49
N GLU A 349 -1.49 -44.76 5.89
CA GLU A 349 -2.46 -44.03 6.69
C GLU A 349 -1.85 -43.66 8.05
N GLY A 350 -1.90 -42.38 8.42
CA GLY A 350 -1.23 -41.87 9.62
C GLY A 350 0.28 -41.58 9.49
N SER A 351 0.86 -41.62 8.27
CA SER A 351 2.27 -41.28 8.07
C SER A 351 2.59 -39.86 8.55
N VAL A 352 3.50 -39.74 9.51
CA VAL A 352 3.99 -38.46 10.01
C VAL A 352 5.05 -37.92 9.04
N LEU A 353 4.89 -36.66 8.62
CA LEU A 353 5.86 -35.97 7.77
C LEU A 353 7.25 -35.97 8.42
N GLY A 354 8.24 -36.51 7.70
CA GLY A 354 9.58 -36.75 8.22
C GLY A 354 10.61 -35.74 7.71
N PRO A 355 11.72 -35.54 8.44
CA PRO A 355 12.86 -34.76 7.96
C PRO A 355 13.54 -35.39 6.73
N ASN A 356 13.42 -36.71 6.55
CA ASN A 356 14.04 -37.46 5.46
C ASN A 356 13.14 -37.59 4.22
N ASP A 357 12.01 -36.87 4.19
CA ASP A 357 11.12 -36.86 3.03
C ASP A 357 11.85 -36.32 1.81
N LYS A 358 11.71 -37.02 0.68
CA LYS A 358 12.32 -36.63 -0.60
C LYS A 358 11.30 -35.97 -1.50
N PHE A 359 11.76 -34.95 -2.22
CA PHE A 359 11.00 -34.18 -3.19
C PHE A 359 11.65 -34.33 -4.56
N PHE A 360 10.84 -34.71 -5.53
CA PHE A 360 11.25 -35.02 -6.90
C PHE A 360 10.75 -33.90 -7.82
N PHE A 361 11.64 -32.98 -8.16
CA PHE A 361 11.35 -31.83 -9.00
C PHE A 361 11.67 -32.14 -10.46
N ARG A 362 10.73 -31.82 -11.35
CA ARG A 362 10.99 -31.83 -12.79
C ARG A 362 11.58 -30.48 -13.21
N ILE A 363 12.50 -30.49 -14.17
CA ILE A 363 12.87 -29.28 -14.91
C ILE A 363 11.90 -29.16 -16.10
N PHE A 364 11.06 -28.14 -16.07
CA PHE A 364 10.06 -27.87 -17.10
C PHE A 364 10.71 -27.12 -18.26
N ARG A 365 10.54 -27.64 -19.48
CA ARG A 365 10.90 -26.94 -20.71
C ARG A 365 9.75 -25.99 -21.05
N ILE A 366 10.03 -24.69 -21.10
CA ILE A 366 9.02 -23.66 -21.37
C ILE A 366 9.24 -23.07 -22.77
N SER A 367 8.17 -22.67 -23.44
CA SER A 367 8.26 -22.08 -24.80
C SER A 367 8.89 -20.69 -24.77
N THR A 368 9.34 -20.21 -25.93
CA THR A 368 9.79 -18.82 -26.14
C THR A 368 8.77 -17.81 -25.64
N ASP A 369 7.48 -18.01 -25.93
CA ASP A 369 6.40 -17.16 -25.40
C ASP A 369 6.44 -17.03 -23.87
N HIS A 370 6.64 -18.13 -23.13
CA HIS A 370 6.73 -18.04 -21.67
C HIS A 370 8.03 -17.34 -21.20
N VAL A 371 9.14 -17.51 -21.92
CA VAL A 371 10.40 -16.82 -21.60
C VAL A 371 10.26 -15.32 -21.85
N ASP A 372 9.67 -14.95 -22.99
CA ASP A 372 9.37 -13.56 -23.34
C ASP A 372 8.45 -12.93 -22.30
N LYS A 373 7.34 -13.57 -21.91
CA LYS A 373 6.46 -13.09 -20.84
C LYS A 373 7.20 -12.86 -19.52
N ILE A 374 8.07 -13.79 -19.10
CA ILE A 374 8.89 -13.62 -17.88
C ILE A 374 9.84 -12.43 -18.02
N ASN A 375 10.54 -12.32 -19.14
CA ASN A 375 11.44 -11.19 -19.41
C ASN A 375 10.68 -9.85 -19.46
N MET A 376 9.48 -9.82 -20.03
CA MET A 376 8.64 -8.62 -20.08
C MET A 376 8.25 -8.13 -18.68
N ILE A 377 7.86 -9.05 -17.79
CA ILE A 377 7.55 -8.71 -16.39
C ILE A 377 8.79 -8.10 -15.71
N LEU A 378 9.97 -8.67 -15.95
CA LEU A 378 11.21 -8.17 -15.39
C LEU A 378 11.58 -6.79 -15.93
N LEU A 379 11.42 -6.58 -17.24
CA LEU A 379 11.71 -5.32 -17.92
C LEU A 379 10.71 -4.23 -17.49
N ASP A 380 9.43 -4.52 -17.38
CA ASP A 380 8.43 -3.53 -16.97
C ASP A 380 8.66 -3.00 -15.55
N GLU A 381 9.11 -3.87 -14.63
CA GLU A 381 9.45 -3.50 -13.26
C GLU A 381 10.89 -2.99 -13.10
N ALA A 382 11.74 -3.06 -14.14
CA ALA A 382 13.16 -2.67 -14.06
C ALA A 382 13.42 -1.18 -14.28
N TRP A 383 12.39 -0.35 -14.47
CA TRP A 383 12.54 1.09 -14.65
C TRP A 383 13.32 1.84 -13.55
N PRO A 384 13.34 1.45 -12.25
CA PRO A 384 14.14 2.13 -11.24
C PRO A 384 15.58 1.58 -11.16
N THR A 385 15.95 0.64 -12.02
CA THR A 385 17.25 -0.06 -11.98
C THR A 385 18.27 0.54 -12.93
N SER A 386 19.54 0.28 -12.65
CA SER A 386 20.66 0.89 -13.36
C SER A 386 21.31 -0.02 -14.41
N LEU A 387 21.08 -1.33 -14.32
CA LEU A 387 21.79 -2.33 -15.11
C LEU A 387 20.94 -3.58 -15.37
N ILE A 388 20.92 -4.01 -16.63
CA ILE A 388 20.33 -5.29 -17.06
C ILE A 388 21.48 -6.19 -17.55
N LEU A 389 21.67 -7.35 -16.91
CA LEU A 389 22.63 -8.36 -17.35
C LEU A 389 22.02 -9.33 -18.35
N PHE A 390 22.83 -9.71 -19.32
CA PHE A 390 22.46 -10.64 -20.38
C PHE A 390 23.67 -11.50 -20.78
N LYS A 391 23.43 -12.65 -21.42
CA LYS A 391 24.51 -13.57 -21.84
C LYS A 391 24.87 -13.38 -23.30
N THR A 392 23.86 -13.29 -24.17
CA THR A 392 24.06 -13.09 -25.60
C THR A 392 23.35 -11.83 -26.09
N GLU A 393 24.00 -11.12 -27.01
CA GLU A 393 23.43 -9.90 -27.60
C GLU A 393 22.18 -10.19 -28.42
N ARG A 394 22.12 -11.37 -29.05
CA ARG A 394 20.97 -11.82 -29.83
C ARG A 394 19.72 -11.98 -28.96
N SER A 395 19.83 -12.71 -27.85
CA SER A 395 18.70 -12.98 -26.97
C SER A 395 18.27 -11.71 -26.23
N ALA A 396 19.23 -10.89 -25.78
CA ALA A 396 18.95 -9.57 -25.22
C ALA A 396 18.17 -8.68 -26.18
N ARG A 397 18.60 -8.60 -27.45
CA ARG A 397 17.87 -7.87 -28.49
C ARG A 397 16.46 -8.43 -28.66
N SER A 398 16.32 -9.75 -28.82
CA SER A 398 15.02 -10.39 -29.04
C SER A 398 14.03 -10.09 -27.91
N ALA A 399 14.46 -10.23 -26.65
CA ALA A 399 13.62 -9.95 -25.48
C ALA A 399 13.22 -8.47 -25.39
N LEU A 400 14.14 -7.55 -25.70
CA LEU A 400 13.85 -6.12 -25.74
C LEU A 400 12.91 -5.75 -26.90
N GLU A 401 13.13 -6.27 -28.10
CA GLU A 401 12.26 -6.02 -29.26
C GLU A 401 10.85 -6.55 -29.00
N HIS A 402 10.73 -7.77 -28.48
CA HIS A 402 9.45 -8.35 -28.09
C HIS A 402 8.74 -7.48 -27.04
N TYR A 403 9.44 -7.14 -25.95
CA TYR A 403 8.88 -6.28 -24.93
C TYR A 403 8.46 -4.95 -25.52
N LEU A 404 9.33 -4.20 -26.19
CA LEU A 404 9.06 -2.83 -26.67
C LEU A 404 7.96 -2.76 -27.72
N THR A 405 7.82 -3.76 -28.60
CA THR A 405 6.80 -3.75 -29.66
C THR A 405 5.41 -4.22 -29.21
N LEU A 406 5.30 -4.88 -28.06
CA LEU A 406 4.02 -5.34 -27.54
C LEU A 406 3.04 -4.18 -27.29
N ASP A 407 1.83 -4.27 -27.85
CA ASP A 407 0.74 -3.34 -27.57
C ASP A 407 0.34 -3.41 -26.08
N PRO A 408 0.40 -2.30 -25.32
CA PRO A 408 -0.06 -2.25 -23.93
C PRO A 408 -1.48 -2.79 -23.71
N LEU A 409 -2.38 -2.63 -24.70
CA LEU A 409 -3.76 -3.13 -24.62
C LEU A 409 -3.90 -4.65 -24.79
N SER A 410 -2.90 -5.30 -25.38
CA SER A 410 -2.93 -6.74 -25.58
C SER A 410 -2.76 -7.53 -24.26
N THR A 411 -2.43 -6.84 -23.17
CA THR A 411 -2.25 -7.44 -21.85
C THR A 411 -3.35 -6.97 -20.89
N SER A 412 -4.01 -7.91 -20.22
CA SER A 412 -4.95 -7.62 -19.14
C SER A 412 -4.32 -7.04 -17.87
N HIS A 413 -3.00 -6.81 -17.88
CA HIS A 413 -2.17 -6.51 -16.70
C HIS A 413 -1.64 -5.08 -16.65
N GLY A 414 -1.96 -4.23 -17.65
CA GLY A 414 -1.57 -2.82 -17.63
C GLY A 414 -0.06 -2.58 -17.67
N LEU A 415 0.69 -3.43 -18.38
CA LEU A 415 2.12 -3.20 -18.61
C LEU A 415 2.34 -1.91 -19.41
N LYS A 416 3.50 -1.27 -19.26
CA LYS A 416 3.94 -0.11 -20.04
C LYS A 416 3.02 1.12 -19.96
N LEU A 417 2.43 1.33 -18.78
CA LEU A 417 1.71 2.56 -18.45
C LEU A 417 2.66 3.60 -17.88
N ILE A 418 2.59 4.83 -18.41
CA ILE A 418 3.33 5.98 -17.93
C ILE A 418 2.35 6.97 -17.30
N PHE A 419 2.47 7.20 -16.00
CA PHE A 419 1.67 8.22 -15.34
C PHE A 419 2.14 9.63 -15.73
N PRO A 420 1.24 10.63 -15.87
CA PRO A 420 1.61 11.98 -16.32
C PRO A 420 2.71 12.68 -15.51
N THR A 421 2.93 12.24 -14.27
CA THR A 421 3.97 12.75 -13.37
C THR A 421 5.29 11.97 -13.42
N GLU A 422 5.37 10.85 -14.14
CA GLU A 422 6.50 9.91 -14.14
C GLU A 422 7.44 10.08 -15.35
N THR A 423 8.26 11.12 -15.33
CA THR A 423 9.26 11.38 -16.39
C THR A 423 10.38 10.32 -16.44
N LEU A 424 10.63 9.59 -15.35
CA LEU A 424 11.67 8.57 -15.26
C LEU A 424 11.34 7.33 -16.11
N ARG A 425 10.08 6.90 -16.15
CA ARG A 425 9.66 5.70 -16.90
C ARG A 425 9.71 5.95 -18.42
N GLU A 426 9.41 7.16 -18.86
CA GLU A 426 9.60 7.57 -20.26
C GLU A 426 11.09 7.58 -20.66
N ALA A 427 11.97 8.11 -19.80
CA ALA A 427 13.42 8.05 -20.03
C ALA A 427 13.92 6.60 -20.09
N TYR A 428 13.38 5.72 -19.25
CA TYR A 428 13.68 4.29 -19.27
C TYR A 428 13.34 3.64 -20.63
N PHE A 429 12.15 3.89 -21.20
CA PHE A 429 11.79 3.36 -22.51
C PHE A 429 12.71 3.85 -23.63
N ARG A 430 13.06 5.14 -23.64
CA ARG A 430 14.04 5.70 -24.60
C ARG A 430 15.41 5.05 -24.48
N ASN A 431 15.84 4.77 -23.25
CA ASN A 431 17.07 4.04 -23.00
C ASN A 431 17.01 2.60 -23.53
N LEU A 432 15.89 1.89 -23.35
CA LEU A 432 15.72 0.55 -23.92
C LEU A 432 15.75 0.56 -25.46
N GLU A 433 15.12 1.53 -26.12
CA GLU A 433 15.23 1.71 -27.58
C GLU A 433 16.67 1.97 -28.02
N GLY A 434 17.40 2.79 -27.27
CA GLY A 434 18.83 3.03 -27.48
C GLY A 434 19.65 1.74 -27.34
N ALA A 435 19.34 0.90 -26.35
CA ALA A 435 19.98 -0.39 -26.16
C ALA A 435 19.70 -1.34 -27.34
N VAL A 436 18.48 -1.38 -27.86
CA VAL A 436 18.16 -2.18 -29.06
C VAL A 436 18.97 -1.71 -30.27
N ARG A 437 19.11 -0.40 -30.49
CA ARG A 437 19.97 0.16 -31.54
C ARG A 437 21.43 -0.28 -31.41
N LEU A 438 21.97 -0.24 -30.19
CA LEU A 438 23.34 -0.71 -29.90
C LEU A 438 23.52 -2.22 -30.14
N LEU A 439 22.44 -3.01 -30.02
CA LEU A 439 22.41 -4.44 -30.31
C LEU A 439 22.10 -4.76 -31.78
N ASN A 440 22.15 -3.77 -32.68
CA ASN A 440 21.82 -3.89 -34.10
C ASN A 440 20.35 -4.31 -34.34
N GLY A 441 19.43 -3.78 -33.54
CA GLY A 441 17.98 -3.82 -33.78
C GLY A 441 17.43 -2.43 -34.09
N ASN A 442 16.14 -2.36 -34.42
CA ASN A 442 15.46 -1.09 -34.64
C ASN A 442 13.98 -1.21 -34.30
N VAL A 443 13.58 -0.68 -33.15
CA VAL A 443 12.19 -0.66 -32.69
C VAL A 443 11.90 0.65 -31.97
N SER A 444 10.62 1.01 -31.97
CA SER A 444 10.08 2.07 -31.12
C SER A 444 9.19 1.45 -30.06
N ALA A 445 9.29 1.96 -28.85
CA ALA A 445 8.55 1.49 -27.70
C ALA A 445 7.07 1.84 -27.85
N ALA A 446 6.22 0.82 -27.93
CA ALA A 446 4.79 0.96 -27.71
C ALA A 446 4.54 1.06 -26.21
N TYR A 447 4.24 2.25 -25.73
CA TYR A 447 3.77 2.51 -24.36
C TYR A 447 2.59 3.48 -24.43
N ARG A 448 1.83 3.58 -23.35
CA ARG A 448 0.73 4.54 -23.26
C ARG A 448 0.96 5.47 -22.10
N PHE A 449 0.74 6.76 -22.37
CA PHE A 449 0.45 7.68 -21.30
C PHE A 449 -0.91 7.31 -20.74
N ASP A 450 -0.93 7.22 -19.43
CA ASP A 450 -2.12 7.08 -18.63
C ASP A 450 -2.92 8.40 -18.75
N ASP A 451 -3.82 8.47 -19.73
CA ASP A 451 -4.50 9.70 -20.18
C ASP A 451 -5.92 9.86 -19.63
N GLY A 452 -6.31 9.02 -18.66
CA GLY A 452 -7.68 8.95 -18.16
C GLY A 452 -8.59 8.01 -18.94
N THR A 453 -8.25 7.66 -20.18
CA THR A 453 -9.16 6.91 -21.07
C THR A 453 -9.03 5.40 -20.91
N LEU A 454 -7.93 4.85 -20.42
CA LEU A 454 -7.82 3.39 -20.25
C LEU A 454 -8.81 2.83 -19.22
N GLU A 455 -9.18 3.64 -18.23
CA GLU A 455 -10.31 3.32 -17.34
C GLU A 455 -11.59 3.75 -18.03
N GLY A 456 -11.74 4.98 -18.54
CA GLY A 456 -12.96 5.39 -19.24
C GLY A 456 -13.40 4.54 -20.47
N VAL A 457 -12.49 3.76 -21.06
CA VAL A 457 -12.73 2.85 -22.20
C VAL A 457 -12.96 1.40 -21.72
N LEU A 458 -12.56 1.05 -20.48
CA LEU A 458 -12.69 -0.30 -19.92
C LEU A 458 -13.54 -0.39 -18.63
N THR A 459 -13.94 0.73 -18.02
CA THR A 459 -14.83 0.82 -16.86
C THR A 459 -16.23 1.17 -17.34
N ARG A 460 -17.20 0.32 -17.00
CA ARG A 460 -18.62 0.67 -17.09
C ARG A 460 -18.90 1.97 -16.35
N ASP A 461 -19.75 2.76 -17.00
CA ASP A 461 -20.22 4.12 -16.73
C ASP A 461 -21.17 4.22 -15.50
N GLU A 462 -20.98 3.41 -14.45
CA GLU A 462 -21.95 3.30 -13.35
C GLU A 462 -21.39 3.91 -12.05
N ASP A 463 -21.88 5.12 -11.73
CA ASP A 463 -21.63 5.79 -10.45
C ASP A 463 -22.35 5.05 -9.32
N GLN A 464 -21.64 4.22 -8.56
CA GLN A 464 -22.24 3.38 -7.51
C GLN A 464 -23.04 4.18 -6.47
N LEU A 465 -22.68 5.44 -6.20
CA LEU A 465 -23.44 6.29 -5.29
C LEU A 465 -24.80 6.67 -5.88
N PHE A 466 -24.88 6.85 -7.20
CA PHE A 466 -26.14 7.08 -7.90
C PHE A 466 -27.08 5.88 -7.71
N ASP A 467 -26.57 4.67 -7.91
CA ASP A 467 -27.35 3.45 -7.76
C ASP A 467 -27.78 3.24 -6.30
N LEU A 468 -26.87 3.48 -5.35
CA LEU A 468 -27.16 3.32 -3.93
C LEU A 468 -28.21 4.32 -3.42
N VAL A 469 -28.18 5.57 -3.90
CA VAL A 469 -29.23 6.57 -3.61
C VAL A 469 -30.56 6.16 -4.25
N SER A 470 -30.54 5.62 -5.47
CA SER A 470 -31.76 5.18 -6.15
C SER A 470 -32.48 4.01 -5.44
N GLN A 471 -31.73 3.24 -4.64
CA GLN A 471 -32.23 2.06 -3.91
C GLN A 471 -32.65 2.37 -2.46
N ASN A 472 -32.47 3.60 -1.98
CA ASN A 472 -32.82 3.99 -0.60
C ASN A 472 -33.87 5.10 -0.59
N ASP A 473 -35.12 4.75 -0.32
CA ASP A 473 -36.26 5.66 -0.39
C ASP A 473 -36.10 6.91 0.51
N GLU A 474 -35.63 6.76 1.75
CA GLU A 474 -35.49 7.90 2.67
C GLU A 474 -34.44 8.92 2.21
N VAL A 475 -33.32 8.42 1.69
CA VAL A 475 -32.23 9.24 1.15
C VAL A 475 -32.61 9.84 -0.19
N LEU A 476 -33.35 9.10 -1.03
CA LEU A 476 -33.89 9.58 -2.30
C LEU A 476 -34.88 10.74 -2.10
N GLN A 477 -35.77 10.63 -1.12
CA GLN A 477 -36.69 11.72 -0.76
C GLN A 477 -35.96 12.97 -0.29
N ALA A 478 -34.86 12.82 0.46
CA ALA A 478 -34.02 13.94 0.84
C ALA A 478 -33.44 14.68 -0.37
N TYR A 479 -32.97 13.95 -1.40
CA TYR A 479 -32.49 14.53 -2.65
C TYR A 479 -33.59 15.30 -3.39
N TYR A 480 -34.80 14.73 -3.53
CA TYR A 480 -35.91 15.42 -4.22
C TYR A 480 -36.30 16.71 -3.52
N LYS A 481 -36.30 16.73 -2.18
CA LYS A 481 -36.62 17.93 -1.39
C LYS A 481 -35.66 19.08 -1.63
N ILE A 482 -34.36 18.84 -1.71
CA ILE A 482 -33.35 19.90 -1.88
C ILE A 482 -33.09 20.26 -3.35
N SER A 483 -33.31 19.33 -4.28
CA SER A 483 -33.10 19.58 -5.71
C SER A 483 -34.33 20.15 -6.40
N ASN A 484 -35.52 19.92 -5.83
CA ASN A 484 -36.81 20.17 -6.48
C ASN A 484 -36.95 19.48 -7.86
N LYS A 485 -36.29 18.32 -8.02
CA LYS A 485 -36.33 17.48 -9.23
C LYS A 485 -37.20 16.23 -9.00
N GLU A 486 -37.76 15.69 -10.08
CA GLU A 486 -38.59 14.47 -10.05
C GLU A 486 -37.78 13.18 -10.26
N ALA A 487 -36.50 13.29 -10.66
CA ALA A 487 -35.60 12.19 -10.89
C ALA A 487 -34.17 12.54 -10.47
N LEU A 488 -33.35 11.54 -10.19
CA LEU A 488 -31.92 11.73 -9.96
C LEU A 488 -31.25 12.25 -11.23
N ASP A 489 -30.47 13.32 -11.08
CA ASP A 489 -29.72 13.92 -12.17
C ASP A 489 -28.24 13.53 -12.12
N ARG A 490 -27.77 12.83 -13.15
CA ARG A 490 -26.38 12.39 -13.26
C ARG A 490 -25.39 13.56 -13.25
N ASP A 491 -25.78 14.75 -13.69
CA ASP A 491 -24.91 15.92 -13.69
C ASP A 491 -24.62 16.43 -12.27
N ASP A 492 -25.56 16.29 -11.32
CA ASP A 492 -25.31 16.64 -9.92
C ASP A 492 -24.26 15.69 -9.30
N PHE A 493 -24.35 14.40 -9.62
CA PHE A 493 -23.40 13.38 -9.15
C PHE A 493 -22.01 13.60 -9.76
N LYS A 494 -21.95 13.86 -11.07
CA LYS A 494 -20.71 14.23 -11.77
C LYS A 494 -20.08 15.49 -11.17
N GLN A 495 -20.87 16.53 -10.91
CA GLN A 495 -20.38 17.78 -10.34
C GLN A 495 -19.86 17.59 -8.90
N SER A 496 -20.54 16.78 -8.09
CA SER A 496 -20.08 16.42 -6.74
C SER A 496 -18.73 15.68 -6.76
N ARG A 497 -18.52 14.84 -7.79
CA ARG A 497 -17.28 14.09 -8.00
C ARG A 497 -16.11 15.04 -8.30
N GLU A 498 -16.35 16.04 -9.15
CA GLU A 498 -15.38 17.10 -9.42
C GLU A 498 -15.10 17.97 -8.18
N MET A 499 -16.10 18.23 -7.33
CA MET A 499 -15.89 18.92 -6.05
C MET A 499 -14.97 18.11 -5.13
N LEU A 500 -15.16 16.79 -5.00
CA LEU A 500 -14.28 15.95 -4.20
C LEU A 500 -12.84 15.95 -4.72
N LYS A 501 -12.68 15.81 -6.04
CA LYS A 501 -11.38 15.91 -6.72
C LYS A 501 -10.68 17.24 -6.48
N GLN A 502 -11.41 18.35 -6.57
CA GLN A 502 -10.86 19.69 -6.31
C GLN A 502 -10.41 19.86 -4.85
N ARG A 503 -11.16 19.31 -3.89
CA ARG A 503 -10.75 19.30 -2.48
C ARG A 503 -9.42 18.58 -2.31
N ILE A 504 -9.28 17.39 -2.89
CA ILE A 504 -8.07 16.58 -2.70
C ILE A 504 -6.87 17.22 -3.42
N LYS A 505 -7.06 17.76 -4.63
CA LYS A 505 -6.02 18.51 -5.35
C LYS A 505 -5.57 19.76 -4.59
N THR A 506 -6.47 20.45 -3.91
CA THR A 506 -6.11 21.60 -3.05
C THR A 506 -5.22 21.14 -1.90
N ASP A 507 -5.52 20.01 -1.26
CA ASP A 507 -4.67 19.44 -0.21
C ASP A 507 -3.29 19.01 -0.73
N ALA A 508 -3.24 18.37 -1.90
CA ALA A 508 -1.98 17.96 -2.52
C ALA A 508 -1.10 19.16 -2.95
N ARG A 509 -1.69 20.22 -3.53
CA ARG A 509 -0.97 21.43 -3.98
C ARG A 509 -0.44 22.29 -2.84
N THR A 510 -1.09 22.23 -1.68
CA THR A 510 -0.71 22.99 -0.48
C THR A 510 0.27 22.22 0.41
N LYS A 511 0.70 21.03 -0.01
CA LYS A 511 1.69 20.21 0.69
C LYS A 511 3.04 20.94 0.82
N GLY A 512 3.64 20.85 2.01
CA GLY A 512 4.88 21.57 2.35
C GLY A 512 4.69 23.04 2.79
N ARG A 513 3.44 23.53 2.79
CA ARG A 513 3.07 24.80 3.45
C ARG A 513 2.63 24.55 4.90
N ASP A 514 2.61 25.60 5.70
CA ASP A 514 2.14 25.56 7.08
C ASP A 514 0.62 25.29 7.18
N GLU A 515 0.18 24.77 8.33
CA GLU A 515 -1.21 24.34 8.52
C GLU A 515 -2.21 25.50 8.54
N GLU A 516 -1.78 26.73 8.85
CA GLU A 516 -2.64 27.91 8.81
C GLU A 516 -3.04 28.22 7.36
N PHE A 517 -2.05 28.23 6.45
CA PHE A 517 -2.28 28.39 5.02
C PHE A 517 -3.17 27.27 4.44
N ARG A 518 -2.88 26.02 4.79
CA ARG A 518 -3.68 24.86 4.36
C ARG A 518 -5.13 24.96 4.85
N GLY A 519 -5.31 25.33 6.12
CA GLY A 519 -6.61 25.56 6.73
C GLY A 519 -7.41 26.66 6.02
N LYS A 520 -6.75 27.76 5.62
CA LYS A 520 -7.38 28.83 4.84
C LYS A 520 -7.82 28.35 3.46
N ALA A 521 -6.95 27.65 2.72
CA ALA A 521 -7.30 27.13 1.39
C ALA A 521 -8.50 26.17 1.43
N ARG A 522 -8.61 25.32 2.45
CA ARG A 522 -9.78 24.44 2.66
C ARG A 522 -11.05 25.25 2.94
N LYS A 523 -10.98 26.28 3.79
CA LYS A 523 -12.13 27.16 4.09
C LYS A 523 -12.64 27.89 2.86
N ASP A 524 -11.72 28.49 2.09
CA ASP A 524 -12.06 29.23 0.88
C ASP A 524 -12.75 28.32 -0.15
N LEU A 525 -12.29 27.07 -0.26
CA LEU A 525 -12.91 26.08 -1.15
C LEU A 525 -14.32 25.66 -0.68
N ILE A 526 -14.51 25.43 0.62
CA ILE A 526 -15.83 25.07 1.15
C ILE A 526 -16.82 26.22 1.01
N HIS A 527 -16.39 27.47 1.20
CA HIS A 527 -17.26 28.63 0.94
C HIS A 527 -17.71 28.68 -0.52
N GLN A 528 -16.84 28.34 -1.49
CA GLN A 528 -17.24 28.22 -2.89
C GLN A 528 -18.27 27.10 -3.12
N TYR A 529 -18.24 26.04 -2.31
CA TYR A 529 -19.21 24.95 -2.41
C TYR A 529 -20.56 25.30 -1.79
N TRP A 530 -20.64 26.25 -0.87
CA TRP A 530 -21.90 26.72 -0.32
C TRP A 530 -22.75 27.48 -1.35
N GLU A 531 -22.10 28.16 -2.29
CA GLU A 531 -22.73 28.90 -3.40
C GLU A 531 -23.22 27.98 -4.53
N ARG A 532 -22.90 26.67 -4.48
CA ARG A 532 -23.39 25.68 -5.45
C ARG A 532 -24.80 25.22 -5.08
N PRO A 533 -25.56 24.65 -6.04
CA PRO A 533 -26.84 24.03 -5.75
C PRO A 533 -26.74 23.04 -4.56
N PRO A 534 -27.63 23.13 -3.54
CA PRO A 534 -27.52 22.37 -2.30
C PRO A 534 -27.42 20.85 -2.50
N GLN A 535 -28.06 20.30 -3.53
CA GLN A 535 -28.00 18.88 -3.85
C GLN A 535 -26.59 18.43 -4.25
N GLN A 536 -25.80 19.26 -4.92
CA GLN A 536 -24.42 18.93 -5.30
C GLN A 536 -23.51 18.85 -4.07
N LEU A 537 -23.71 19.78 -3.12
CA LEU A 537 -23.02 19.74 -1.83
C LEU A 537 -23.45 18.53 -1.01
N TRP A 538 -24.74 18.21 -0.98
CA TRP A 538 -25.27 17.05 -0.26
C TRP A 538 -24.66 15.73 -0.79
N ILE A 539 -24.58 15.53 -2.11
CA ILE A 539 -23.89 14.36 -2.69
C ILE A 539 -22.39 14.38 -2.33
N TYR A 540 -21.74 15.55 -2.41
CA TYR A 540 -20.34 15.70 -2.01
C TYR A 540 -20.10 15.31 -0.55
N LEU A 541 -21.01 15.64 0.37
CA LEU A 541 -20.91 15.27 1.78
C LEU A 541 -21.02 13.76 2.00
N LYS A 542 -21.88 13.08 1.24
CA LYS A 542 -21.92 11.61 1.22
C LYS A 542 -20.60 11.01 0.74
N ARG A 543 -20.05 11.53 -0.36
CA ARG A 543 -18.73 11.11 -0.86
C ARG A 543 -17.61 11.37 0.13
N GLN A 544 -17.64 12.49 0.86
CA GLN A 544 -16.70 12.78 1.94
C GLN A 544 -16.80 11.75 3.06
N ARG A 545 -18.01 11.38 3.48
CA ARG A 545 -18.21 10.30 4.46
C ARG A 545 -17.60 9.00 3.97
N TYR A 546 -17.89 8.58 2.74
CA TYR A 546 -17.28 7.38 2.17
C TYR A 546 -15.75 7.48 2.04
N LEU A 547 -15.21 8.64 1.68
CA LEU A 547 -13.76 8.88 1.65
C LEU A 547 -13.11 8.69 3.01
N MET A 548 -13.73 9.21 4.08
CA MET A 548 -13.23 9.07 5.45
C MET A 548 -13.30 7.63 5.96
N HIS A 549 -14.17 6.80 5.39
CA HIS A 549 -14.31 5.38 5.72
C HIS A 549 -13.68 4.43 4.67
N GLY A 550 -12.93 4.95 3.69
CA GLY A 550 -12.24 4.17 2.67
C GLY A 550 -13.15 3.57 1.57
N GLY A 551 -14.43 3.94 1.51
CA GLY A 551 -15.38 3.50 0.47
C GLY A 551 -15.27 4.30 -0.83
N THR A 552 -14.81 5.56 -0.77
CA THR A 552 -14.50 6.37 -1.95
C THR A 552 -13.02 6.71 -1.92
N ILE A 553 -12.29 6.49 -3.01
CA ILE A 553 -10.87 6.84 -3.10
C ILE A 553 -10.62 7.77 -4.28
N LEU A 554 -9.45 8.42 -4.25
CA LEU A 554 -8.90 9.05 -5.44
C LEU A 554 -7.98 8.04 -6.13
N GLY A 555 -8.33 7.65 -7.35
CA GLY A 555 -7.52 6.82 -8.22
C GLY A 555 -6.28 7.55 -8.72
N LEU A 556 -5.41 6.77 -9.38
CA LEU A 556 -4.14 7.17 -9.97
C LEU A 556 -4.22 8.47 -10.80
N ARG A 557 -5.38 8.75 -11.41
CA ARG A 557 -5.61 9.87 -12.33
C ARG A 557 -6.29 11.08 -11.69
N SER A 558 -6.34 11.12 -10.36
CA SER A 558 -7.19 12.08 -9.64
C SER A 558 -8.68 11.96 -9.98
N ASP A 559 -9.12 10.81 -10.46
CA ASP A 559 -10.51 10.42 -10.59
C ASP A 559 -11.01 9.82 -9.28
N VAL A 560 -12.26 10.09 -8.96
CA VAL A 560 -12.87 9.55 -7.76
C VAL A 560 -13.43 8.19 -8.12
N HIS A 561 -13.07 7.14 -7.40
CA HIS A 561 -13.69 5.82 -7.54
C HIS A 561 -14.43 5.46 -6.28
N ASP A 562 -15.57 4.82 -6.48
CA ASP A 562 -16.35 4.23 -5.41
C ASP A 562 -16.03 2.72 -5.41
N TYR A 563 -15.55 2.23 -4.28
CA TYR A 563 -15.51 0.80 -3.93
C TYR A 563 -16.87 0.42 -3.39
N PRO A 564 -17.24 -0.88 -3.30
CA PRO A 564 -18.54 -1.28 -2.80
C PRO A 564 -18.95 -0.48 -1.57
N LEU A 565 -19.86 0.48 -1.79
CA LEU A 565 -20.19 1.50 -0.83
C LEU A 565 -21.07 0.85 0.24
N PRO A 566 -20.63 0.78 1.52
CA PRO A 566 -21.46 0.17 2.55
C PRO A 566 -22.79 0.93 2.66
N ALA A 567 -23.91 0.23 2.49
CA ALA A 567 -25.24 0.84 2.54
C ALA A 567 -25.51 1.53 3.88
N GLY A 568 -24.99 0.99 4.98
CA GLY A 568 -25.10 1.59 6.32
C GLY A 568 -24.39 2.94 6.46
N LEU A 569 -23.49 3.33 5.55
CA LEU A 569 -22.87 4.66 5.57
C LEU A 569 -23.63 5.67 4.70
N LEU A 570 -24.66 5.26 3.96
CA LEU A 570 -25.40 6.18 3.07
C LEU A 570 -26.20 7.23 3.86
N PRO A 571 -26.92 6.88 4.95
CA PRO A 571 -27.68 7.85 5.73
C PRO A 571 -26.78 8.70 6.62
N GLY A 572 -27.12 9.98 6.78
CA GLY A 572 -26.40 10.90 7.64
C GLY A 572 -27.24 12.09 8.10
N PRO A 573 -26.74 12.90 9.04
CA PRO A 573 -27.45 14.06 9.56
C PRO A 573 -27.73 15.14 8.50
N GLU A 574 -26.97 15.19 7.41
CA GLU A 574 -27.27 16.01 6.23
C GLU A 574 -28.61 15.65 5.59
N ASP A 575 -29.08 14.40 5.70
CA ASP A 575 -30.37 13.98 5.16
C ASP A 575 -31.54 14.55 5.96
N VAL A 576 -31.37 14.69 7.28
CA VAL A 576 -32.37 15.32 8.15
C VAL A 576 -32.55 16.79 7.76
N ILE A 577 -31.45 17.51 7.55
CA ILE A 577 -31.47 18.92 7.13
C ILE A 577 -32.06 19.05 5.73
N ALA A 578 -31.69 18.15 4.81
CA ALA A 578 -32.21 18.14 3.45
C ALA A 578 -33.74 17.89 3.41
N ARG A 579 -34.25 16.96 4.22
CA ARG A 579 -35.70 16.69 4.34
C ARG A 579 -36.49 17.84 4.97
N MET A 580 -35.82 18.73 5.70
CA MET A 580 -36.41 19.87 6.38
C MET A 580 -35.91 21.20 5.80
N SER A 581 -35.51 21.20 4.52
CA SER A 581 -34.91 22.35 3.86
C SER A 581 -35.82 23.59 3.91
N GLU A 582 -37.14 23.41 3.99
CA GLU A 582 -38.15 24.45 4.03
C GLU A 582 -38.15 25.30 5.31
N ILE A 583 -37.62 24.80 6.43
CA ILE A 583 -37.54 25.57 7.68
C ILE A 583 -36.24 26.37 7.81
N PHE A 584 -35.26 26.10 6.95
CA PHE A 584 -33.98 26.79 6.92
C PHE A 584 -34.01 27.95 5.92
N HIS A 585 -33.36 29.05 6.27
CA HIS A 585 -33.05 30.10 5.33
C HIS A 585 -32.10 29.56 4.23
N ALA A 586 -32.37 29.89 2.96
CA ALA A 586 -31.67 29.33 1.82
C ALA A 586 -30.13 29.54 1.89
N SER A 587 -29.67 30.71 2.36
CA SER A 587 -28.23 30.99 2.51
C SER A 587 -27.54 30.19 3.62
N HIS A 588 -28.29 29.50 4.48
CA HIS A 588 -27.77 28.77 5.63
C HIS A 588 -27.81 27.25 5.42
N LEU A 589 -28.63 26.76 4.50
CA LEU A 589 -28.87 25.34 4.26
C LEU A 589 -27.57 24.56 3.99
N SER A 590 -26.78 25.00 2.99
CA SER A 590 -25.50 24.39 2.62
C SER A 590 -24.50 24.36 3.78
N ARG A 591 -24.43 25.46 4.54
CA ARG A 591 -23.56 25.59 5.71
C ARG A 591 -23.97 24.61 6.81
N MET A 592 -25.26 24.50 7.11
CA MET A 592 -25.77 23.61 8.15
C MET A 592 -25.54 22.13 7.79
N MET A 593 -25.79 21.73 6.53
CA MET A 593 -25.47 20.37 6.07
C MET A 593 -23.99 20.05 6.24
N TYR A 594 -23.10 20.95 5.81
CA TYR A 594 -21.65 20.74 5.94
C TYR A 594 -21.23 20.50 7.39
N PHE A 595 -21.66 21.35 8.32
CA PHE A 595 -21.26 21.21 9.72
C PHE A 595 -21.91 20.01 10.41
N ALA A 596 -23.15 19.65 10.04
CA ALA A 596 -23.78 18.44 10.52
C ALA A 596 -22.96 17.20 10.15
N THR A 597 -22.55 17.07 8.88
CA THR A 597 -21.75 15.94 8.41
C THR A 597 -20.36 15.92 9.06
N MET A 598 -19.64 17.05 9.04
CA MET A 598 -18.26 17.09 9.54
C MET A 598 -18.17 16.89 11.05
N ASN A 599 -19.11 17.44 11.83
CA ASN A 599 -19.15 17.21 13.27
C ASN A 599 -19.53 15.76 13.58
N HIS A 600 -20.48 15.18 12.85
CA HIS A 600 -20.86 13.77 13.04
C HIS A 600 -19.72 12.80 12.75
N ILE A 601 -18.92 13.05 11.70
CA ILE A 601 -17.72 12.25 11.41
C ILE A 601 -16.74 12.33 12.60
N LYS A 602 -16.53 13.51 13.17
CA LYS A 602 -15.67 13.68 14.36
C LYS A 602 -16.22 12.96 15.60
N PHE A 603 -17.53 13.01 15.85
CA PHE A 603 -18.14 12.30 16.98
C PHE A 603 -18.11 10.78 16.83
N SER A 604 -18.01 10.29 15.60
CA SER A 604 -17.92 8.86 15.29
C SER A 604 -16.51 8.29 15.54
N ASP A 605 -15.50 9.15 15.74
CA ASP A 605 -14.14 8.73 16.09
C ASP A 605 -14.11 8.08 17.49
N PRO A 606 -13.65 6.82 17.62
CA PRO A 606 -13.50 6.13 18.91
C PRO A 606 -12.72 6.91 19.96
N GLU A 607 -11.75 7.73 19.55
CA GLU A 607 -10.87 8.50 20.44
C GLU A 607 -11.45 9.85 20.87
N PHE A 608 -12.49 10.34 20.17
CA PHE A 608 -13.13 11.62 20.48
C PHE A 608 -13.96 11.54 21.78
N GLY A 609 -13.72 12.48 22.70
CA GLY A 609 -14.51 12.67 23.93
C GLY A 609 -14.34 11.60 25.02
N VAL A 610 -13.29 10.78 24.99
CA VAL A 610 -13.01 9.81 26.06
C VAL A 610 -12.31 10.51 27.23
N PHE A 611 -13.09 10.87 28.26
CA PHE A 611 -12.59 11.33 29.55
C PHE A 611 -12.64 10.17 30.56
N LYS A 612 -11.47 9.71 31.02
CA LYS A 612 -11.39 8.92 32.27
C LYS A 612 -11.27 9.86 33.47
N GLU A 613 -10.43 10.89 33.35
CA GLU A 613 -10.21 12.03 34.23
C GLU A 613 -9.67 13.18 33.35
N LEU A 614 -10.00 14.44 33.66
CA LEU A 614 -9.56 15.61 32.88
C LEU A 614 -8.14 16.03 33.33
N ASN A 615 -7.14 15.27 32.91
CA ASN A 615 -5.74 15.58 33.21
C ASN A 615 -5.24 16.71 32.30
N LEU A 616 -4.56 17.71 32.84
CA LEU A 616 -3.99 18.86 32.10
C LEU A 616 -2.61 18.55 31.50
N ASP A 617 -2.36 17.29 31.13
CA ASP A 617 -1.16 16.93 30.35
C ASP A 617 -1.32 17.40 28.89
N ASP A 618 -0.25 17.24 28.09
CA ASP A 618 -0.24 17.69 26.68
C ASP A 618 -1.38 17.07 25.86
N GLU A 619 -1.78 15.84 26.20
CA GLU A 619 -2.86 15.12 25.53
C GLU A 619 -4.25 15.63 25.95
N GLY A 620 -4.47 15.92 27.23
CA GLY A 620 -5.67 16.58 27.70
C GLY A 620 -5.84 17.99 27.15
N ALA A 621 -4.76 18.76 27.04
CA ALA A 621 -4.76 20.09 26.41
C ALA A 621 -5.10 20.01 24.91
N ARG A 622 -4.55 19.03 24.17
CA ARG A 622 -4.89 18.77 22.77
C ARG A 622 -6.38 18.44 22.59
N ARG A 623 -6.92 17.51 23.39
CA ARG A 623 -8.33 17.09 23.32
C ARG A 623 -9.30 18.22 23.66
N LEU A 624 -8.97 19.03 24.67
CA LEU A 624 -9.76 20.22 25.04
C LEU A 624 -9.80 21.24 23.90
N LYS A 625 -8.70 21.41 23.18
CA LYS A 625 -8.63 22.28 21.99
C LYS A 625 -9.51 21.75 20.85
N GLU A 626 -9.60 20.44 20.67
CA GLU A 626 -10.43 19.79 19.65
C GLU A 626 -11.93 19.92 19.97
N GLU A 627 -12.34 19.62 21.20
CA GLU A 627 -13.73 19.79 21.64
C GLU A 627 -14.15 21.26 21.54
N ARG A 628 -13.28 22.20 21.96
CA ARG A 628 -13.54 23.64 21.79
C ARG A 628 -13.69 24.03 20.32
N GLY A 629 -12.90 23.42 19.44
CA GLY A 629 -12.98 23.61 18.00
C GLY A 629 -14.28 23.09 17.39
N VAL A 630 -14.87 22.03 17.94
CA VAL A 630 -16.18 21.51 17.52
C VAL A 630 -17.32 22.33 18.12
N VAL A 631 -17.23 22.82 19.35
CA VAL A 631 -18.31 23.57 20.00
C VAL A 631 -18.38 25.03 19.55
N PHE A 632 -17.24 25.72 19.46
CA PHE A 632 -17.16 27.15 19.12
C PHE A 632 -16.44 27.38 17.78
N GLY A 633 -16.58 26.42 16.88
CA GLY A 633 -15.95 26.42 15.58
C GLY A 633 -16.62 27.35 14.56
N PRO A 634 -16.26 27.21 13.28
CA PRO A 634 -16.74 28.06 12.21
C PRO A 634 -18.22 27.85 11.85
N GLN A 635 -18.94 26.92 12.51
CA GLN A 635 -20.40 26.80 12.36
C GLN A 635 -21.17 28.01 12.90
N GLY A 636 -20.53 28.84 13.73
CA GLY A 636 -21.11 30.08 14.22
C GLY A 636 -22.00 29.92 15.45
N SER A 637 -22.92 30.86 15.61
CA SER A 637 -23.80 30.99 16.77
C SER A 637 -25.18 30.39 16.50
N ILE A 638 -25.84 29.87 17.53
CA ILE A 638 -27.25 29.45 17.46
C ILE A 638 -28.19 30.63 17.11
N CYS A 639 -27.76 31.87 17.37
CA CYS A 639 -28.44 33.10 16.93
C CYS A 639 -28.45 33.30 15.40
N ASP A 640 -27.69 32.48 14.67
CA ASP A 640 -27.55 32.48 13.22
C ASP A 640 -27.71 31.04 12.68
N CYS A 641 -28.59 30.22 13.28
CA CYS A 641 -28.74 28.82 12.88
C CYS A 641 -29.52 28.58 11.57
N GLY A 642 -30.09 29.62 10.97
CA GLY A 642 -30.90 29.56 9.77
C GLY A 642 -32.37 29.25 10.02
N ILE A 643 -32.79 28.96 11.25
CA ILE A 643 -34.20 28.71 11.62
C ILE A 643 -34.73 29.95 12.35
N LEU A 644 -35.49 30.78 11.64
CA LEU A 644 -35.89 32.12 12.11
C LEU A 644 -36.54 32.14 13.52
N PRO A 645 -37.50 31.24 13.85
CA PRO A 645 -38.07 31.20 15.21
C PRO A 645 -37.02 30.94 16.31
N ILE A 646 -36.04 30.07 16.04
CA ILE A 646 -34.96 29.75 16.99
C ILE A 646 -34.02 30.94 17.11
N GLU A 647 -33.66 31.58 16.00
CA GLU A 647 -32.77 32.73 16.01
C GLU A 647 -33.33 33.93 16.77
N ILE A 648 -34.62 34.26 16.56
CA ILE A 648 -35.29 35.37 17.26
C ILE A 648 -35.24 35.13 18.77
N MET A 649 -35.57 33.92 19.19
CA MET A 649 -35.58 33.54 20.60
C MET A 649 -34.16 33.54 21.18
N ALA A 650 -33.18 32.98 20.46
CA ALA A 650 -31.78 32.96 20.88
C ALA A 650 -31.20 34.37 21.03
N LYS A 651 -31.45 35.27 20.07
CA LYS A 651 -31.04 36.69 20.12
C LYS A 651 -31.66 37.41 21.31
N LYS A 652 -32.95 37.18 21.59
CA LYS A 652 -33.65 37.75 22.76
C LYS A 652 -33.05 37.24 24.07
N THR A 653 -32.81 35.94 24.16
CA THR A 653 -32.20 35.29 25.34
C THR A 653 -30.79 35.84 25.61
N GLN A 654 -29.99 35.98 24.55
CA GLN A 654 -28.64 36.54 24.64
C GLN A 654 -28.66 38.01 25.10
N ALA A 655 -29.61 38.81 24.60
CA ALA A 655 -29.82 40.19 25.06
C ALA A 655 -30.23 40.25 26.55
N SER A 656 -31.16 39.39 26.98
CA SER A 656 -31.55 39.31 28.40
C SER A 656 -30.41 38.89 29.31
N PHE A 657 -29.55 37.96 28.91
CA PHE A 657 -28.35 37.61 29.68
C PHE A 657 -27.35 38.76 29.78
N HIS A 658 -27.21 39.54 28.70
CA HIS A 658 -26.37 40.74 28.69
C HIS A 658 -26.91 41.82 29.64
N GLU A 659 -28.22 42.09 29.62
CA GLU A 659 -28.89 43.04 30.50
C GLU A 659 -28.85 42.62 31.98
N ALA A 660 -28.97 41.32 32.26
CA ALA A 660 -28.94 40.77 33.61
C ALA A 660 -27.52 40.64 34.21
N GLY A 661 -26.46 41.00 33.45
CA GLY A 661 -25.07 40.85 33.89
C GLY A 661 -24.67 39.39 34.16
N MET A 662 -25.38 38.42 33.57
CA MET A 662 -25.15 36.99 33.79
C MET A 662 -23.85 36.56 33.09
N THR A 663 -22.73 36.59 33.83
CA THR A 663 -21.39 36.18 33.35
C THR A 663 -21.03 34.73 33.68
N THR A 664 -21.91 34.04 34.42
CA THR A 664 -21.71 32.67 34.89
C THR A 664 -22.82 31.79 34.32
N LEU A 665 -22.44 30.73 33.59
CA LEU A 665 -23.30 29.56 33.51
C LEU A 665 -23.53 29.10 34.94
N ASP A 666 -24.77 28.75 35.28
CA ASP A 666 -25.07 28.15 36.57
C ASP A 666 -24.48 26.72 36.62
N THR A 667 -23.17 26.66 36.85
CA THR A 667 -22.33 25.48 36.89
C THR A 667 -22.40 24.78 38.25
N ARG A 668 -23.43 25.07 39.06
CA ARG A 668 -23.60 24.54 40.43
C ARG A 668 -23.52 23.01 40.58
N PRO A 669 -23.75 22.15 39.57
CA PRO A 669 -23.48 20.71 39.70
C PRO A 669 -22.08 20.26 39.20
N LEU A 670 -21.21 21.16 38.72
CA LEU A 670 -19.89 20.79 38.18
C LEU A 670 -18.83 20.69 39.28
N ASP A 671 -17.92 19.74 39.10
CA ASP A 671 -16.70 19.61 39.91
C ASP A 671 -15.91 20.93 39.96
N PRO A 672 -15.38 21.36 41.13
CA PRO A 672 -14.64 22.61 41.28
C PRO A 672 -13.41 22.75 40.35
N GLY A 673 -12.72 21.65 40.03
CA GLY A 673 -11.62 21.62 39.08
C GLY A 673 -12.11 21.86 37.65
N LEU A 674 -13.23 21.25 37.27
CA LEU A 674 -13.86 21.45 35.97
C LEU A 674 -14.37 22.89 35.77
N LYS A 675 -14.92 23.48 36.84
CA LYS A 675 -15.33 24.89 36.87
C LYS A 675 -14.15 25.83 36.66
N SER A 676 -13.02 25.58 37.33
CA SER A 676 -11.80 26.37 37.16
C SER A 676 -11.24 26.29 35.72
N VAL A 677 -11.32 25.12 35.08
CA VAL A 677 -10.92 24.94 33.67
C VAL A 677 -11.87 25.69 32.74
N LEU A 678 -13.19 25.57 32.94
CA LEU A 678 -14.21 26.28 32.15
C LEU A 678 -14.08 27.80 32.26
N ASP A 679 -13.86 28.31 33.47
CA ASP A 679 -13.69 29.75 33.72
C ASP A 679 -12.40 30.30 33.08
N GLY A 680 -11.33 29.50 33.02
CA GLY A 680 -10.08 29.86 32.34
C GLY A 680 -10.12 29.73 30.80
N VAL A 681 -11.02 28.89 30.25
CA VAL A 681 -11.03 28.53 28.81
C VAL A 681 -12.07 29.29 27.99
N LEU A 682 -13.18 29.71 28.61
CA LEU A 682 -14.29 30.39 27.94
C LEU A 682 -14.29 31.90 28.23
N ASP A 683 -14.09 32.70 27.18
CA ASP A 683 -14.33 34.15 27.23
C ASP A 683 -15.82 34.47 27.42
N SER A 684 -16.13 35.72 27.77
CA SER A 684 -17.50 36.17 28.03
C SER A 684 -18.44 35.89 26.86
N LYS A 685 -18.01 36.08 25.62
CA LYS A 685 -18.81 35.82 24.42
C LYS A 685 -19.17 34.33 24.28
N LYS A 686 -18.22 33.43 24.52
CA LYS A 686 -18.47 31.98 24.50
C LYS A 686 -19.38 31.52 25.63
N ARG A 687 -19.28 32.12 26.81
CA ARG A 687 -20.20 31.83 27.94
C ARG A 687 -21.64 32.24 27.60
N PHE A 688 -21.84 33.41 27.00
CA PHE A 688 -23.15 33.84 26.53
C PHE A 688 -23.71 32.92 25.45
N GLU A 689 -22.90 32.54 24.46
CA GLU A 689 -23.30 31.58 23.42
C GLU A 689 -23.73 30.24 24.04
N MET A 690 -22.95 29.72 24.99
CA MET A 690 -23.23 28.45 25.66
C MET A 690 -24.51 28.49 26.50
N ALA A 691 -24.71 29.54 27.30
CA ALA A 691 -25.95 29.73 28.06
C ALA A 691 -27.17 29.85 27.15
N THR A 692 -27.00 30.55 26.01
CA THR A 692 -28.05 30.68 24.99
C THR A 692 -28.39 29.32 24.39
N ARG A 693 -27.41 28.49 24.04
CA ARG A 693 -27.64 27.12 23.53
C ARG A 693 -28.36 26.22 24.53
N VAL A 694 -27.96 26.23 25.81
CA VAL A 694 -28.62 25.43 26.86
C VAL A 694 -30.09 25.81 26.99
N THR A 695 -30.38 27.11 27.02
CA THR A 695 -31.75 27.63 27.13
C THR A 695 -32.56 27.28 25.88
N SER A 696 -31.98 27.46 24.69
CA SER A 696 -32.60 27.05 23.43
C SER A 696 -32.88 25.57 23.38
N LYS A 697 -31.93 24.72 23.78
CA LYS A 697 -32.11 23.27 23.80
C LYS A 697 -33.29 22.88 24.71
N ALA A 698 -33.39 23.46 25.91
CA ALA A 698 -34.49 23.17 26.83
C ALA A 698 -35.86 23.59 26.29
N LEU A 699 -35.95 24.76 25.64
CA LEU A 699 -37.22 25.30 25.12
C LEU A 699 -37.74 24.56 23.89
N TRP A 700 -36.84 24.01 23.08
CA TRP A 700 -37.20 23.38 21.80
C TRP A 700 -37.26 21.84 21.86
N MET A 701 -37.00 21.25 23.03
CA MET A 701 -36.95 19.79 23.23
C MET A 701 -38.26 19.08 22.89
N ASP A 702 -39.40 19.67 23.25
CA ASP A 702 -40.72 19.07 23.01
C ASP A 702 -41.42 19.63 21.76
N VAL A 703 -40.76 20.55 21.03
CA VAL A 703 -41.36 21.29 19.90
C VAL A 703 -40.81 20.82 18.56
N LEU A 704 -39.52 20.50 18.50
CA LEU A 704 -38.88 19.98 17.30
C LEU A 704 -39.06 18.47 17.21
N LYS A 705 -39.12 17.93 15.98
CA LYS A 705 -39.02 16.48 15.79
C LYS A 705 -37.67 15.97 16.32
N ASP A 706 -37.66 14.77 16.90
CA ASP A 706 -36.48 14.18 17.55
C ASP A 706 -35.21 14.24 16.67
N ASP A 707 -35.31 13.92 15.38
CA ASP A 707 -34.17 13.90 14.47
C ASP A 707 -33.53 15.29 14.27
N ILE A 708 -34.34 16.33 14.02
CA ILE A 708 -33.84 17.69 13.79
C ILE A 708 -33.37 18.34 15.08
N PHE A 709 -34.04 18.04 16.20
CA PHE A 709 -33.58 18.45 17.52
C PHE A 709 -32.18 17.89 17.79
N ASN A 710 -31.97 16.60 17.52
CA ASN A 710 -30.68 15.95 17.71
C ASN A 710 -29.59 16.55 16.79
N VAL A 711 -29.86 16.69 15.49
CA VAL A 711 -28.89 17.27 14.55
C VAL A 711 -28.53 18.71 14.93
N LEU A 712 -29.51 19.53 15.31
CA LEU A 712 -29.27 20.93 15.63
C LEU A 712 -28.52 21.11 16.95
N PHE A 713 -28.98 20.48 18.03
CA PHE A 713 -28.49 20.76 19.39
C PHE A 713 -27.43 19.79 19.90
N ASN A 714 -27.28 18.61 19.30
CA ASN A 714 -26.26 17.64 19.71
C ASN A 714 -25.13 17.51 18.67
N ILE A 715 -25.38 17.87 17.40
CA ILE A 715 -24.37 17.75 16.34
C ILE A 715 -23.81 19.12 15.89
N ILE A 716 -24.66 20.06 15.45
CA ILE A 716 -24.18 21.36 14.94
C ILE A 716 -23.82 22.31 16.08
N PHE A 717 -24.72 22.49 17.04
CA PHE A 717 -24.58 23.40 18.17
C PHE A 717 -24.54 22.66 19.51
N PRO A 718 -23.57 21.75 19.71
CA PRO A 718 -23.46 20.98 20.95
C PRO A 718 -23.18 21.88 22.15
N VAL A 719 -23.55 21.37 23.32
CA VAL A 719 -23.23 21.94 24.63
C VAL A 719 -21.99 21.23 25.19
N PHE A 720 -20.97 22.02 25.55
CA PHE A 720 -19.64 21.58 26.00
C PHE A 720 -19.74 20.73 27.28
N LEU A 721 -19.08 19.57 27.36
CA LEU A 721 -19.02 18.70 28.55
C LEU A 721 -20.36 18.21 29.16
N PHE A 722 -21.51 18.45 28.52
CA PHE A 722 -22.83 18.09 29.09
C PHE A 722 -23.63 17.06 28.28
N THR A 723 -23.13 16.59 27.13
CA THR A 723 -23.86 15.61 26.30
C THR A 723 -23.12 14.28 26.31
N PRO A 724 -23.66 13.22 26.95
CA PRO A 724 -23.07 11.89 26.91
C PRO A 724 -22.90 11.41 25.46
N ARG A 725 -21.79 10.74 25.15
CA ARG A 725 -21.53 10.16 23.81
C ARG A 725 -22.71 9.33 23.28
N LYS A 726 -23.41 8.62 24.16
CA LYS A 726 -24.62 7.85 23.83
C LYS A 726 -25.80 8.71 23.36
N GLU A 727 -25.91 9.96 23.82
CA GLU A 727 -26.94 10.90 23.35
C GLU A 727 -26.58 11.53 22.00
N ILE A 728 -25.29 11.78 21.75
CA ILE A 728 -24.80 12.25 20.44
C ILE A 728 -25.00 11.18 19.35
N MET A 729 -24.83 9.90 19.73
CA MET A 729 -24.96 8.73 18.84
C MET A 729 -26.34 8.04 18.94
N LYS A 730 -27.36 8.67 19.54
CA LYS A 730 -28.67 8.04 19.82
C LYS A 730 -29.39 7.56 18.56
N HIS A 731 -29.05 8.15 17.41
CA HIS A 731 -29.37 7.66 16.08
C HIS A 731 -28.08 7.17 15.45
N ASN A 732 -27.78 5.87 15.58
CA ASN A 732 -26.72 5.26 14.78
C ASN A 732 -27.21 5.23 13.33
N TRP A 733 -26.91 6.30 12.59
CA TRP A 733 -27.16 6.37 11.14
C TRP A 733 -26.28 5.38 10.36
N ALA A 734 -25.24 4.85 11.02
CA ALA A 734 -24.47 3.68 10.64
C ALA A 734 -24.82 2.50 11.57
N ALA A 735 -25.72 1.64 11.11
CA ALA A 735 -25.89 0.28 11.60
C ALA A 735 -25.85 -0.66 10.40
#